data_AF-A0A2V5WIV5-F1
#
_entry.id   AF-A0A2V5WIV5-F1
#
_cell.length_a   1.000
_cell.length_b   1.000
_cell.length_c   1.000
_cell.angle_alpha   90.00
_cell.angle_beta   90.00
_cell.angle_gamma   90.00
#
_symmetry.space_group_name_H-M   'P 1'
#
loop_
_entity.id
_entity.type
_entity.pdbx_description
1 polymer ?
#
loop_
_entity_poly.entity_id
_entity_poly.type
_entity_poly.pdbx_seq_one_letter_code
_entity_poly.pdbx_strand_id
1 'polypeptide(L)'
;QGSARAPRASGGASPPEDFTTWDLPRLFAEIDKQFQKALASTDTLKKTPVATFDDILQKGTLPDNYRPTLYDFIAHEALKFYASGEQAAAKSEDDFELSAGSSIFDDAEKFIAWDPGSRRRQEADKAGGPKTANPPPDVGGYDKDSPISKAVRLYQDLLKFHQNDKDRSAFIDDDIARLAYGYNIAFGEEKNARYKAALKALVDKWADHELSAFALHHWARVVQSEEEFVEARKIALSGANAFPNSAGGKLCRNLIAEIEAKSVAVTTERVWNCQRRAGVPPAQTQVDSKGRRDASPTLEVRYRNVTNIYFRAVPYDWNIFLQKNHSRSESLNETERKELLAKQATLEWSANLPATPDYRERAEALPAPDQLKSGFYFLIASHKSDFSETDNQITFADIWVSDLALVLRPRDGQIEGFVLEANSGEPVAGAEVMAWRLDNQGNRVPHPALTTDENGFFTFKANQNQSYLFRARHNGRELGSQQEYSAYDYERQRTYNQTIFFTDRAIYRPGQTIQYKGVCLRVDQEKDNYEVLAGRELTVVFADPNNKEIARQKHRCNDYGSFSGSFTAPRDRLMGTMRIYVTQGSTGQANVNVEEYKRPKFQVALDAPKTATKLNDKVSLTGHAMSYTGAAIDGAKVKYRVVREVRWPYWWGWYDSWRRRSIPASQEITHGAIATDTGGSFKIEFVAKPDPKVSEKDEASFSFSIYADVTDTAGETRSAQRSINVGFTALQTTLSVGDWQTEDKPVEAGITATTLDGEPQVAEGSVKIYRLKQPDKVHRHYLGGISDYHAGPTPQNPDLSNPNWWELGELVDEKGFTTDTNGNARLSVKLAVGV
;
A
#
# COMPACT_ATOMS: atom_id res chain seq x y z
N GLN A 1 32.04 18.22 -10.14
CA GLN A 1 32.66 16.91 -10.43
C GLN A 1 31.52 16.05 -10.98
N GLY A 2 31.21 16.05 -12.28
CA GLY A 2 31.98 15.49 -13.38
C GLY A 2 31.20 14.29 -13.94
N SER A 3 29.98 14.53 -14.45
CA SER A 3 29.07 13.48 -14.96
C SER A 3 29.45 13.12 -16.40
N ALA A 4 30.01 11.93 -16.58
CA ALA A 4 30.27 11.33 -17.88
C ALA A 4 28.97 10.79 -18.49
N ARG A 5 28.78 11.08 -19.78
CA ARG A 5 27.67 10.60 -20.63
C ARG A 5 27.86 9.13 -21.00
N ALA A 6 26.77 8.36 -21.00
CA ALA A 6 26.69 7.06 -21.67
C ALA A 6 26.56 7.23 -23.21
N PRO A 7 27.29 6.48 -24.05
CA PRO A 7 27.11 6.49 -25.49
C PRO A 7 26.02 5.49 -25.96
N ARG A 8 25.20 5.93 -26.92
CA ARG A 8 24.27 5.09 -27.68
C ARG A 8 24.98 4.03 -28.53
N ALA A 9 24.37 2.85 -28.62
CA ALA A 9 24.76 1.77 -29.52
C ALA A 9 24.75 2.23 -30.98
N SER A 10 25.95 2.32 -31.56
CA SER A 10 26.20 2.29 -33.00
C SER A 10 26.77 0.92 -33.34
N GLY A 11 26.35 0.37 -34.48
CA GLY A 11 26.74 -0.96 -34.91
C GLY A 11 28.25 -1.16 -34.97
N GLY A 12 28.70 -2.35 -34.59
CA GLY A 12 29.98 -2.93 -34.99
C GLY A 12 31.27 -2.36 -34.38
N ALA A 13 31.22 -1.48 -33.38
CA ALA A 13 32.42 -1.00 -32.68
C ALA A 13 32.62 -1.74 -31.35
N SER A 14 33.87 -2.07 -31.01
CA SER A 14 34.23 -2.65 -29.71
C SER A 14 33.71 -1.78 -28.55
N PRO A 15 33.14 -2.39 -27.51
CA PRO A 15 32.47 -1.67 -26.43
C PRO A 15 33.41 -0.69 -25.69
N PRO A 16 32.90 0.45 -25.17
CA PRO A 16 33.66 1.33 -24.27
C PRO A 16 34.12 0.55 -23.03
N GLU A 17 35.40 0.72 -22.64
CA GLU A 17 35.99 0.03 -21.48
C GLU A 17 35.36 0.44 -20.14
N ASP A 18 34.75 1.63 -20.06
CA ASP A 18 34.17 2.16 -18.84
C ASP A 18 32.75 1.58 -18.58
N PHE A 19 32.66 0.65 -17.63
CA PHE A 19 31.40 0.00 -17.23
C PHE A 19 30.38 0.96 -16.61
N THR A 20 30.79 2.15 -16.16
CA THR A 20 29.86 3.16 -15.61
C THR A 20 28.96 3.80 -16.68
N THR A 21 29.25 3.52 -17.95
CA THR A 21 28.49 4.00 -19.11
C THR A 21 27.51 2.98 -19.67
N TRP A 22 27.44 1.76 -19.09
CA TRP A 22 26.60 0.68 -19.59
C TRP A 22 25.16 0.82 -19.11
N ASP A 23 24.20 0.45 -19.95
CA ASP A 23 22.81 0.31 -19.52
C ASP A 23 22.62 -0.97 -18.67
N LEU A 24 21.53 -1.02 -17.91
CA LEU A 24 21.28 -2.10 -16.95
C LEU A 24 21.23 -3.50 -17.60
N PRO A 25 20.55 -3.72 -18.74
CA PRO A 25 20.57 -5.02 -19.42
C PRO A 25 21.97 -5.44 -19.84
N ARG A 26 22.80 -4.51 -20.36
CA ARG A 26 24.18 -4.82 -20.75
C ARG A 26 25.06 -5.12 -19.54
N LEU A 27 24.93 -4.37 -18.46
CA LEU A 27 25.64 -4.63 -17.21
C LEU A 27 25.32 -6.04 -16.70
N PHE A 28 24.05 -6.42 -16.70
CA PHE A 28 23.61 -7.76 -16.30
C PHE A 28 24.07 -8.86 -17.25
N ALA A 29 24.03 -8.63 -18.57
CA ALA A 29 24.54 -9.58 -19.54
C ALA A 29 26.05 -9.81 -19.38
N GLU A 30 26.84 -8.78 -19.07
CA GLU A 30 28.26 -8.96 -18.79
C GLU A 30 28.50 -9.64 -17.44
N ILE A 31 27.76 -9.30 -16.38
CA ILE A 31 27.87 -10.01 -15.08
C ILE A 31 27.55 -11.50 -15.26
N ASP A 32 26.45 -11.83 -15.95
CA ASP A 32 26.10 -13.20 -16.31
C ASP A 32 27.25 -13.90 -17.06
N LYS A 33 27.78 -13.25 -18.09
CA LYS A 33 28.91 -13.78 -18.87
C LYS A 33 30.15 -14.02 -18.01
N GLN A 34 30.46 -13.16 -17.04
CA GLN A 34 31.60 -13.37 -16.15
C GLN A 34 31.36 -14.53 -15.16
N PHE A 35 30.15 -14.69 -14.64
CA PHE A 35 29.79 -15.88 -13.86
C PHE A 35 29.88 -17.16 -14.68
N GLN A 36 29.37 -17.17 -15.91
CA GLN A 36 29.46 -18.32 -16.81
C GLN A 36 30.92 -18.68 -17.14
N LYS A 37 31.79 -17.68 -17.38
CA LYS A 37 33.24 -17.91 -17.57
C LYS A 37 33.90 -18.49 -16.32
N ALA A 38 33.56 -17.97 -15.14
CA ALA A 38 34.10 -18.48 -13.89
C ALA A 38 33.69 -19.95 -13.69
N LEU A 39 32.40 -20.26 -13.82
CA LEU A 39 31.85 -21.60 -13.64
C LEU A 39 32.31 -22.63 -14.69
N ALA A 40 32.78 -22.18 -15.86
CA ALA A 40 33.28 -23.05 -16.93
C ALA A 40 34.51 -23.88 -16.54
N SER A 41 35.30 -23.44 -15.55
CA SER A 41 36.48 -24.18 -15.04
C SER A 41 36.09 -25.23 -13.99
N THR A 42 34.99 -25.95 -14.22
CA THR A 42 34.29 -26.78 -13.22
C THR A 42 35.19 -27.79 -12.52
N ASP A 43 36.01 -28.56 -13.24
CA ASP A 43 36.86 -29.60 -12.66
C ASP A 43 37.92 -29.06 -11.70
N THR A 44 38.46 -27.88 -12.00
CA THR A 44 39.44 -27.21 -11.13
C THR A 44 38.76 -26.64 -9.91
N LEU A 45 37.63 -25.93 -10.11
CA LEU A 45 36.88 -25.30 -9.03
C LEU A 45 36.38 -26.33 -8.00
N LYS A 46 35.84 -27.46 -8.46
CA LYS A 46 35.34 -28.56 -7.61
C LYS A 46 36.43 -29.27 -6.81
N LYS A 47 37.69 -29.14 -7.21
CA LYS A 47 38.84 -29.72 -6.48
C LYS A 47 39.54 -28.70 -5.57
N THR A 48 39.20 -27.43 -5.68
CA THR A 48 39.87 -26.34 -4.98
C THR A 48 39.09 -26.02 -3.69
N PRO A 49 39.65 -26.29 -2.50
CA PRO A 49 38.98 -25.97 -1.24
C PRO A 49 38.77 -24.46 -1.10
N VAL A 50 37.58 -24.03 -0.64
CA VAL A 50 37.28 -22.60 -0.45
C VAL A 50 38.25 -21.93 0.52
N ALA A 51 38.70 -22.66 1.55
CA ALA A 51 39.65 -22.21 2.56
C ALA A 51 41.01 -21.76 1.99
N THR A 52 41.36 -22.17 0.75
CA THR A 52 42.58 -21.69 0.07
C THR A 52 42.52 -20.19 -0.23
N PHE A 53 41.33 -19.59 -0.21
CA PHE A 53 41.08 -18.17 -0.49
C PHE A 53 40.66 -17.37 0.75
N ASP A 54 40.85 -17.91 1.95
CA ASP A 54 40.47 -17.27 3.22
C ASP A 54 41.02 -15.85 3.41
N ASP A 55 42.21 -15.58 2.89
CA ASP A 55 42.89 -14.28 3.03
C ASP A 55 42.23 -13.17 2.19
N ILE A 56 41.43 -13.53 1.18
CA ILE A 56 40.79 -12.57 0.25
C ILE A 56 39.27 -12.63 0.28
N LEU A 57 38.68 -13.66 0.88
CA LEU A 57 37.24 -13.81 1.04
C LEU A 57 36.78 -13.22 2.37
N GLN A 58 35.71 -12.44 2.35
CA GLN A 58 35.03 -12.03 3.58
C GLN A 58 34.29 -13.23 4.18
N LYS A 59 34.82 -13.77 5.28
CA LYS A 59 34.20 -14.92 5.95
C LYS A 59 32.79 -14.60 6.44
N GLY A 60 31.86 -15.51 6.14
CA GLY A 60 30.49 -15.50 6.66
C GLY A 60 30.40 -16.11 8.06
N THR A 61 29.18 -16.30 8.55
CA THR A 61 28.89 -16.92 9.86
C THR A 61 28.54 -18.41 9.77
N LEU A 62 28.47 -18.97 8.55
CA LEU A 62 28.21 -20.39 8.31
C LEU A 62 29.53 -21.14 8.08
N PRO A 63 29.62 -22.44 8.41
CA PRO A 63 30.85 -23.19 8.26
C PRO A 63 31.14 -23.53 6.79
N ASP A 64 32.43 -23.64 6.46
CA ASP A 64 32.89 -23.90 5.09
C ASP A 64 32.41 -25.25 4.54
N ASN A 65 32.09 -26.24 5.38
CA ASN A 65 31.62 -27.54 4.90
C ASN A 65 30.23 -27.50 4.23
N TYR A 66 29.50 -26.38 4.35
CA TYR A 66 28.27 -26.16 3.59
C TYR A 66 28.58 -25.73 2.15
N ARG A 67 29.79 -25.17 1.92
CA ARG A 67 30.29 -24.69 0.62
C ARG A 67 31.79 -25.01 0.49
N PRO A 68 32.15 -26.29 0.47
CA PRO A 68 33.53 -26.73 0.71
C PRO A 68 34.53 -26.30 -0.37
N THR A 69 34.05 -25.96 -1.56
CA THR A 69 34.90 -25.69 -2.73
C THR A 69 34.68 -24.29 -3.29
N LEU A 70 35.66 -23.83 -4.09
CA LEU A 70 35.53 -22.58 -4.83
C LEU A 70 34.38 -22.63 -5.85
N TYR A 71 34.01 -23.83 -6.33
CA TYR A 71 32.82 -24.02 -7.17
C TYR A 71 31.56 -23.60 -6.42
N ASP A 72 31.40 -24.04 -5.17
CA ASP A 72 30.23 -23.77 -4.35
C ASP A 72 30.10 -22.27 -4.05
N PHE A 73 31.23 -21.62 -3.71
CA PHE A 73 31.27 -20.18 -3.52
C PHE A 73 30.79 -19.42 -4.76
N ILE A 74 31.38 -19.69 -5.93
CA ILE A 74 31.04 -18.98 -7.17
C ILE A 74 29.60 -19.29 -7.61
N ALA A 75 29.17 -20.55 -7.47
CA ALA A 75 27.81 -20.96 -7.81
C ALA A 75 26.77 -20.22 -6.97
N HIS A 76 26.99 -20.10 -5.65
CA HIS A 76 26.08 -19.37 -4.78
C HIS A 76 26.09 -17.85 -5.02
N GLU A 77 27.22 -17.24 -5.41
CA GLU A 77 27.24 -15.85 -5.85
C GLU A 77 26.45 -15.64 -7.16
N ALA A 78 26.57 -16.57 -8.11
CA ALA A 78 25.75 -16.57 -9.32
C ALA A 78 24.25 -16.77 -8.99
N LEU A 79 23.91 -17.65 -8.06
CA LEU A 79 22.52 -17.85 -7.60
C LEU A 79 21.94 -16.58 -6.96
N LYS A 80 22.70 -15.86 -6.13
CA LYS A 80 22.28 -14.56 -5.57
C LYS A 80 21.99 -13.55 -6.68
N PHE A 81 22.86 -13.50 -7.69
CA PHE A 81 22.65 -12.65 -8.85
C PHE A 81 21.38 -13.02 -9.62
N TYR A 82 21.16 -14.31 -9.93
CA TYR A 82 19.96 -14.80 -10.63
C TYR A 82 18.67 -14.67 -9.81
N ALA A 83 18.76 -14.60 -8.48
CA ALA A 83 17.63 -14.39 -7.58
C ALA A 83 17.33 -12.90 -7.30
N SER A 84 18.16 -11.97 -7.77
CA SER A 84 17.98 -10.55 -7.49
C SER A 84 16.74 -9.96 -8.18
N GLY A 85 15.95 -9.17 -7.46
CA GLY A 85 14.75 -8.51 -8.00
C GLY A 85 15.05 -7.54 -9.14
N GLU A 86 16.29 -7.07 -9.26
CA GLU A 86 16.75 -6.19 -10.34
C GLU A 86 16.83 -6.93 -11.68
N GLN A 87 17.16 -8.23 -11.69
CA GLN A 87 17.06 -9.08 -12.90
C GLN A 87 15.62 -9.14 -13.43
N ALA A 88 14.61 -9.09 -12.54
CA ALA A 88 13.21 -9.10 -12.93
C ALA A 88 12.76 -7.79 -13.62
N ALA A 89 13.56 -6.72 -13.56
CA ALA A 89 13.33 -5.48 -14.31
C ALA A 89 14.01 -5.48 -15.70
N ALA A 90 14.96 -6.39 -15.95
CA ALA A 90 15.71 -6.54 -17.20
C ALA A 90 15.26 -7.75 -18.04
N LYS A 91 14.00 -8.18 -17.89
CA LYS A 91 13.45 -9.44 -18.44
C LYS A 91 13.60 -9.60 -19.94
N SER A 92 13.98 -10.80 -20.37
CA SER A 92 14.04 -11.22 -21.77
C SER A 92 12.72 -11.85 -22.20
N GLU A 93 12.27 -11.53 -23.41
CA GLU A 93 12.07 -12.50 -24.50
C GLU A 93 11.29 -13.83 -24.27
N ASP A 94 11.73 -14.65 -23.33
CA ASP A 94 11.40 -16.08 -23.22
C ASP A 94 11.67 -16.61 -21.79
N ASP A 95 11.56 -15.77 -20.76
CA ASP A 95 11.92 -16.17 -19.41
C ASP A 95 11.10 -17.36 -18.92
N PHE A 96 11.80 -18.47 -18.64
CA PHE A 96 11.27 -19.65 -17.97
C PHE A 96 10.61 -19.26 -16.63
N GLU A 97 9.30 -19.42 -16.54
CA GLU A 97 8.53 -19.16 -15.32
C GLU A 97 8.35 -20.42 -14.46
N LEU A 98 8.50 -20.28 -13.14
CA LEU A 98 8.49 -21.42 -12.23
C LEU A 98 7.11 -21.65 -11.63
N SER A 99 6.40 -22.69 -12.08
CA SER A 99 5.14 -23.09 -11.46
C SER A 99 5.37 -23.89 -10.18
N ALA A 100 4.55 -23.67 -9.15
CA ALA A 100 4.49 -24.50 -7.95
C ALA A 100 4.12 -25.96 -8.27
N GLY A 101 3.52 -26.24 -9.43
CA GLY A 101 3.24 -27.60 -9.93
C GLY A 101 4.43 -28.27 -10.64
N SER A 102 5.60 -27.62 -10.75
CA SER A 102 6.82 -28.22 -11.29
C SER A 102 7.54 -29.10 -10.27
N SER A 103 8.68 -29.69 -10.64
CA SER A 103 9.50 -30.51 -9.73
C SER A 103 10.36 -29.70 -8.76
N ILE A 104 10.21 -28.37 -8.71
CA ILE A 104 10.94 -27.52 -7.75
C ILE A 104 10.72 -27.92 -6.29
N PHE A 105 9.53 -28.43 -5.95
CA PHE A 105 9.20 -28.91 -4.60
C PHE A 105 9.14 -30.44 -4.49
N ASP A 106 9.56 -31.17 -5.52
CA ASP A 106 9.70 -32.62 -5.42
C ASP A 106 10.98 -32.99 -4.64
N ASP A 107 11.14 -34.28 -4.34
CA ASP A 107 12.37 -34.84 -3.79
C ASP A 107 13.59 -34.54 -4.69
N ALA A 108 14.78 -34.52 -4.08
CA ALA A 108 16.01 -34.11 -4.77
C ALA A 108 16.32 -34.95 -6.01
N GLU A 109 15.99 -36.25 -6.01
CA GLU A 109 16.22 -37.14 -7.15
C GLU A 109 15.35 -36.73 -8.36
N LYS A 110 14.05 -36.51 -8.13
CA LYS A 110 13.14 -36.00 -9.16
C LYS A 110 13.54 -34.60 -9.62
N PHE A 111 13.97 -33.73 -8.71
CA PHE A 111 14.44 -32.39 -9.08
C PHE A 111 15.72 -32.44 -9.93
N ILE A 112 16.69 -33.31 -9.60
CA ILE A 112 17.92 -33.51 -10.37
C ILE A 112 17.62 -34.06 -11.77
N ALA A 113 16.66 -34.99 -11.87
CA ALA A 113 16.24 -35.62 -13.12
C ALA A 113 15.27 -34.74 -13.93
N TRP A 114 14.69 -33.72 -13.32
CA TRP A 114 13.75 -32.82 -13.97
C TRP A 114 14.47 -32.05 -15.07
N ASP A 115 13.92 -32.11 -16.28
CA ASP A 115 14.27 -31.17 -17.32
C ASP A 115 13.24 -30.02 -17.28
N PRO A 116 13.61 -28.82 -16.80
CA PRO A 116 12.72 -27.65 -16.82
C PRO A 116 12.18 -27.37 -18.23
N GLY A 117 12.92 -27.83 -19.25
CA GLY A 117 12.65 -27.86 -20.68
C GLY A 117 11.64 -28.89 -21.21
N SER A 118 11.04 -29.76 -20.38
CA SER A 118 10.29 -30.94 -20.87
C SER A 118 8.77 -30.79 -20.92
N ARG A 119 8.16 -30.00 -20.02
CA ARG A 119 6.70 -29.88 -19.91
C ARG A 119 6.03 -29.32 -21.18
N ARG A 120 6.63 -28.30 -21.80
CA ARG A 120 6.13 -27.71 -23.04
C ARG A 120 6.41 -28.61 -24.26
N ARG A 121 7.44 -29.47 -24.21
CA ARG A 121 7.68 -30.53 -25.20
C ARG A 121 6.57 -31.58 -25.17
N GLN A 122 6.15 -32.02 -23.98
CA GLN A 122 5.02 -32.95 -23.84
C GLN A 122 3.66 -32.32 -24.22
N GLU A 123 3.46 -31.03 -23.95
CA GLU A 123 2.27 -30.30 -24.38
C GLU A 123 2.26 -30.05 -25.91
N ALA A 124 3.41 -29.76 -26.52
CA ALA A 124 3.59 -29.69 -27.97
C ALA A 124 3.41 -31.07 -28.66
N ASP A 125 3.89 -32.15 -28.04
CA ASP A 125 3.69 -33.52 -28.49
C ASP A 125 2.21 -33.95 -28.44
N LYS A 126 1.47 -33.48 -27.43
CA LYS A 126 0.00 -33.69 -27.33
C LYS A 126 -0.79 -32.86 -28.33
N ALA A 127 -0.24 -31.73 -28.80
CA ALA A 127 -0.85 -30.86 -29.81
C ALA A 127 -0.67 -31.37 -31.26
N GLY A 128 0.03 -32.51 -31.47
CA GLY A 128 0.08 -33.20 -32.76
C GLY A 128 1.04 -32.61 -33.80
N GLY A 129 2.03 -31.81 -33.39
CA GLY A 129 3.06 -31.27 -34.29
C GLY A 129 4.06 -32.32 -34.82
N PRO A 130 4.82 -32.02 -35.90
CA PRO A 130 5.81 -32.95 -36.47
C PRO A 130 6.90 -33.30 -35.44
N LYS A 131 7.16 -34.59 -35.24
CA LYS A 131 8.25 -35.08 -34.40
C LYS A 131 9.59 -34.99 -35.15
N THR A 132 10.29 -33.87 -35.05
CA THR A 132 11.68 -33.73 -35.51
C THR A 132 12.63 -33.57 -34.32
N ALA A 133 13.88 -34.04 -34.47
CA ALA A 133 14.91 -33.96 -33.42
C ALA A 133 15.26 -32.51 -33.02
N ASN A 134 14.91 -31.53 -33.87
CA ASN A 134 14.91 -30.10 -33.60
C ASN A 134 13.58 -29.53 -34.12
N PRO A 135 12.67 -29.01 -33.27
CA PRO A 135 11.45 -28.34 -33.75
C PRO A 135 11.79 -27.00 -34.46
N PRO A 136 10.91 -26.47 -35.31
CA PRO A 136 11.12 -25.20 -35.99
C PRO A 136 11.29 -24.03 -34.99
N PRO A 137 12.08 -22.99 -35.33
CA PRO A 137 12.31 -21.82 -34.45
C PRO A 137 11.02 -21.04 -34.11
N ASP A 138 9.92 -21.33 -34.78
CA ASP A 138 8.63 -20.62 -34.70
C ASP A 138 7.71 -21.15 -33.58
N VAL A 139 8.17 -22.17 -32.84
CA VAL A 139 7.51 -22.69 -31.63
C VAL A 139 8.37 -22.30 -30.43
N GLY A 140 8.03 -21.16 -29.80
CA GLY A 140 8.77 -20.50 -28.69
C GLY A 140 9.57 -21.46 -27.80
N GLY A 141 10.86 -21.55 -28.11
CA GLY A 141 11.82 -22.39 -27.42
C GLY A 141 12.07 -21.88 -26.01
N TYR A 142 12.31 -22.82 -25.09
CA TYR A 142 12.88 -22.52 -23.79
C TYR A 142 14.11 -21.63 -23.94
N ASP A 143 14.11 -20.45 -23.31
CA ASP A 143 15.39 -19.80 -23.09
C ASP A 143 16.13 -20.57 -22.00
N LYS A 144 16.91 -21.53 -22.47
CA LYS A 144 17.88 -22.28 -21.67
C LYS A 144 18.81 -21.33 -20.89
N ASP A 145 18.92 -20.08 -21.33
CA ASP A 145 19.80 -19.05 -20.78
C ASP A 145 19.05 -18.03 -19.90
N SER A 146 17.76 -18.25 -19.58
CA SER A 146 17.04 -17.39 -18.63
C SER A 146 17.64 -17.47 -17.21
N PRO A 147 17.57 -16.40 -16.40
CA PRO A 147 18.08 -16.41 -15.02
C PRO A 147 17.47 -17.52 -14.17
N ILE A 148 16.17 -17.77 -14.30
CA ILE A 148 15.47 -18.83 -13.54
C ILE A 148 15.93 -20.22 -14.00
N SER A 149 16.05 -20.45 -15.31
CA SER A 149 16.55 -21.73 -15.86
C SER A 149 18.00 -21.99 -15.42
N LYS A 150 18.86 -20.97 -15.47
CA LYS A 150 20.24 -21.02 -15.00
C LYS A 150 20.33 -21.31 -13.51
N ALA A 151 19.52 -20.65 -12.67
CA ALA A 151 19.47 -20.92 -11.24
C ALA A 151 19.03 -22.36 -10.94
N VAL A 152 17.96 -22.83 -11.60
CA VAL A 152 17.49 -24.22 -11.45
C VAL A 152 18.58 -25.22 -11.83
N ARG A 153 19.24 -25.04 -12.99
CA ARG A 153 20.35 -25.93 -13.40
C ARG A 153 21.53 -25.87 -12.45
N LEU A 154 21.86 -24.69 -11.95
CA LEU A 154 22.98 -24.53 -11.02
C LEU A 154 22.70 -25.25 -9.70
N TYR A 155 21.45 -25.18 -9.17
CA TYR A 155 21.02 -26.02 -8.05
C TYR A 155 21.09 -27.52 -8.40
N GLN A 156 20.67 -27.94 -9.59
CA GLN A 156 20.80 -29.33 -10.02
C GLN A 156 22.26 -29.79 -10.07
N ASP A 157 23.17 -28.94 -10.54
CA ASP A 157 24.59 -29.26 -10.68
C ASP A 157 25.32 -29.30 -9.33
N LEU A 158 24.95 -28.42 -8.40
CA LEU A 158 25.38 -28.45 -7.00
C LEU A 158 24.91 -29.74 -6.30
N LEU A 159 23.62 -30.06 -6.41
CA LEU A 159 23.07 -31.30 -5.84
C LEU A 159 23.72 -32.56 -6.44
N LYS A 160 23.91 -32.62 -7.77
CA LYS A 160 24.63 -33.72 -8.43
C LYS A 160 26.08 -33.84 -7.97
N PHE A 161 26.73 -32.71 -7.70
CA PHE A 161 28.12 -32.69 -7.24
C PHE A 161 28.23 -33.31 -5.85
N HIS A 162 27.37 -32.89 -4.91
CA HIS A 162 27.42 -33.33 -3.52
C HIS A 162 26.63 -34.61 -3.21
N GLN A 163 25.91 -35.20 -4.18
CA GLN A 163 25.04 -36.37 -3.96
C GLN A 163 25.78 -37.64 -3.52
N ASN A 164 27.11 -37.68 -3.56
CA ASN A 164 27.92 -38.84 -3.17
C ASN A 164 28.96 -38.49 -2.09
N ASP A 165 28.90 -37.29 -1.53
CA ASP A 165 29.85 -36.85 -0.52
C ASP A 165 29.69 -37.63 0.78
N LYS A 166 30.80 -37.80 1.49
CA LYS A 166 30.81 -38.41 2.83
C LYS A 166 30.15 -37.49 3.85
N ASP A 167 30.49 -36.19 3.80
CA ASP A 167 29.77 -35.14 4.52
C ASP A 167 28.63 -34.64 3.63
N ARG A 168 27.39 -34.75 4.11
CA ARG A 168 26.20 -34.37 3.35
C ARG A 168 25.77 -32.91 3.55
N SER A 169 26.56 -32.12 4.28
CA SER A 169 26.23 -30.73 4.61
C SER A 169 25.94 -29.88 3.37
N ALA A 170 26.84 -29.84 2.38
CA ALA A 170 26.64 -29.06 1.16
C ALA A 170 25.38 -29.51 0.38
N PHE A 171 25.18 -30.82 0.22
CA PHE A 171 23.98 -31.36 -0.43
C PHE A 171 22.68 -30.91 0.27
N ILE A 172 22.64 -30.96 1.60
CA ILE A 172 21.44 -30.60 2.36
C ILE A 172 21.20 -29.08 2.31
N ASP A 173 22.26 -28.26 2.40
CA ASP A 173 22.15 -26.79 2.31
C ASP A 173 21.60 -26.37 0.94
N ASP A 174 22.13 -26.96 -0.14
CA ASP A 174 21.66 -26.71 -1.51
C ASP A 174 20.21 -27.17 -1.71
N ASP A 175 19.81 -28.29 -1.09
CA ASP A 175 18.44 -28.81 -1.16
C ASP A 175 17.45 -27.86 -0.45
N ILE A 176 17.82 -27.34 0.72
CA ILE A 176 17.03 -26.32 1.42
C ILE A 176 16.98 -25.01 0.61
N ALA A 177 18.12 -24.57 0.08
CA ALA A 177 18.24 -23.33 -0.68
C ALA A 177 17.38 -23.35 -1.95
N ARG A 178 17.35 -24.46 -2.71
CA ARG A 178 16.46 -24.57 -3.89
C ARG A 178 14.99 -24.51 -3.52
N LEU A 179 14.59 -25.09 -2.38
CA LEU A 179 13.19 -25.09 -1.94
C LEU A 179 12.79 -23.67 -1.51
N ALA A 180 13.66 -22.97 -0.78
CA ALA A 180 13.46 -21.56 -0.43
C ALA A 180 13.39 -20.65 -1.66
N TYR A 181 14.29 -20.84 -2.63
CA TYR A 181 14.25 -20.16 -3.92
C TYR A 181 12.91 -20.39 -4.63
N GLY A 182 12.49 -21.66 -4.74
CA GLY A 182 11.20 -22.04 -5.31
C GLY A 182 10.03 -21.37 -4.60
N TYR A 183 10.02 -21.32 -3.27
CA TYR A 183 8.94 -20.67 -2.51
C TYR A 183 8.82 -19.17 -2.81
N ASN A 184 9.95 -18.50 -3.00
CA ASN A 184 10.02 -17.07 -3.27
C ASN A 184 9.55 -16.70 -4.68
N ILE A 185 9.89 -17.51 -5.69
CA ILE A 185 9.63 -17.15 -7.09
C ILE A 185 8.49 -17.94 -7.76
N ALA A 186 8.09 -19.08 -7.22
CA ALA A 186 7.08 -19.90 -7.86
C ALA A 186 5.66 -19.35 -7.67
N PHE A 187 4.81 -19.58 -8.67
CA PHE A 187 3.39 -19.20 -8.65
C PHE A 187 2.47 -20.43 -8.53
N GLY A 188 1.30 -20.28 -7.92
CA GLY A 188 0.26 -21.32 -7.87
C GLY A 188 -0.38 -21.51 -6.50
N GLU A 189 -1.64 -21.94 -6.48
CA GLU A 189 -2.47 -22.06 -5.27
C GLU A 189 -1.94 -23.12 -4.27
N GLU A 190 -1.29 -24.17 -4.76
CA GLU A 190 -0.73 -25.26 -3.95
C GLU A 190 0.67 -24.99 -3.38
N LYS A 191 1.22 -23.77 -3.56
CA LYS A 191 2.62 -23.45 -3.22
C LYS A 191 2.98 -23.74 -1.76
N ASN A 192 2.19 -23.22 -0.81
CA ASN A 192 2.45 -23.42 0.61
C ASN A 192 2.38 -24.90 1.00
N ALA A 193 1.37 -25.61 0.49
CA ALA A 193 1.18 -27.03 0.77
C ALA A 193 2.36 -27.87 0.29
N ARG A 194 2.80 -27.67 -0.97
CA ARG A 194 3.94 -28.42 -1.55
C ARG A 194 5.27 -28.06 -0.89
N TYR A 195 5.51 -26.79 -0.59
CA TYR A 195 6.74 -26.38 0.10
C TYR A 195 6.84 -26.95 1.52
N LYS A 196 5.75 -26.90 2.32
CA LYS A 196 5.70 -27.54 3.65
C LYS A 196 5.92 -29.05 3.56
N ALA A 197 5.32 -29.72 2.59
CA ALA A 197 5.51 -31.16 2.38
C ALA A 197 6.97 -31.51 2.03
N ALA A 198 7.60 -30.71 1.18
CA ALA A 198 9.01 -30.89 0.80
C ALA A 198 9.95 -30.69 1.99
N LEU A 199 9.76 -29.61 2.77
CA LEU A 199 10.54 -29.35 3.99
C LEU A 199 10.35 -30.47 5.02
N LYS A 200 9.12 -30.94 5.21
CA LYS A 200 8.85 -32.08 6.10
C LYS A 200 9.62 -33.32 5.65
N ALA A 201 9.56 -33.68 4.37
CA ALA A 201 10.27 -34.85 3.85
C ALA A 201 11.79 -34.73 4.01
N LEU A 202 12.34 -33.52 3.83
CA LEU A 202 13.76 -33.24 4.06
C LEU A 202 14.14 -33.42 5.54
N VAL A 203 13.32 -32.88 6.46
CA VAL A 203 13.51 -33.05 7.91
C VAL A 203 13.44 -34.52 8.30
N ASP A 204 12.46 -35.28 7.80
CA ASP A 204 12.32 -36.71 8.10
C ASP A 204 13.55 -37.50 7.62
N LYS A 205 14.12 -37.14 6.46
CA LYS A 205 15.30 -37.81 5.88
C LYS A 205 16.60 -37.47 6.61
N TRP A 206 16.75 -36.24 7.08
CA TRP A 206 18.00 -35.72 7.66
C TRP A 206 17.86 -35.33 9.14
N ALA A 207 17.01 -36.02 9.88
CA ALA A 207 16.64 -35.67 11.27
C ALA A 207 17.86 -35.52 12.21
N ASP A 208 18.91 -36.32 11.99
CA ASP A 208 20.14 -36.30 12.80
C ASP A 208 21.19 -35.27 12.33
N HIS A 209 20.91 -34.52 11.26
CA HIS A 209 21.81 -33.50 10.72
C HIS A 209 21.38 -32.08 11.14
N GLU A 210 22.34 -31.21 11.46
CA GLU A 210 22.04 -29.87 12.00
C GLU A 210 21.26 -28.95 11.05
N LEU A 211 21.45 -29.13 9.74
CA LEU A 211 20.71 -28.41 8.70
C LEU A 211 19.20 -28.73 8.69
N SER A 212 18.75 -29.84 9.29
CA SER A 212 17.31 -30.06 9.49
C SER A 212 16.66 -28.95 10.33
N ALA A 213 17.42 -28.28 11.21
CA ALA A 213 16.92 -27.13 11.96
C ALA A 213 16.64 -25.90 11.07
N PHE A 214 17.38 -25.73 9.96
CA PHE A 214 17.04 -24.70 8.95
C PHE A 214 15.73 -25.02 8.25
N ALA A 215 15.54 -26.27 7.83
CA ALA A 215 14.29 -26.70 7.20
C ALA A 215 13.09 -26.57 8.15
N LEU A 216 13.26 -26.92 9.43
CA LEU A 216 12.27 -26.70 10.49
C LEU A 216 11.94 -25.22 10.66
N HIS A 217 12.94 -24.33 10.63
CA HIS A 217 12.70 -22.89 10.70
C HIS A 217 11.87 -22.39 9.51
N HIS A 218 12.23 -22.76 8.28
CA HIS A 218 11.48 -22.39 7.08
C HIS A 218 10.03 -22.91 7.13
N TRP A 219 9.85 -24.15 7.60
CA TRP A 219 8.52 -24.74 7.74
C TRP A 219 7.70 -23.98 8.79
N ALA A 220 8.28 -23.74 9.97
CA ALA A 220 7.64 -22.98 11.03
C ALA A 220 7.27 -21.55 10.60
N ARG A 221 8.07 -20.89 9.76
CA ARG A 221 7.75 -19.57 9.18
C ARG A 221 6.51 -19.61 8.28
N VAL A 222 6.34 -20.63 7.45
CA VAL A 222 5.12 -20.78 6.63
C VAL A 222 3.90 -21.00 7.52
N VAL A 223 4.02 -21.89 8.52
CA VAL A 223 2.93 -22.17 9.48
C VAL A 223 2.58 -20.92 10.31
N GLN A 224 3.58 -20.12 10.70
CA GLN A 224 3.37 -18.83 11.36
C GLN A 224 2.60 -17.85 10.45
N SER A 225 2.95 -17.78 9.16
CA SER A 225 2.27 -16.90 8.19
C SER A 225 0.82 -17.30 7.92
N GLU A 226 0.46 -18.54 8.24
CA GLU A 226 -0.92 -19.06 8.21
C GLU A 226 -1.66 -18.84 9.55
N GLU A 227 -1.08 -18.05 10.47
CA GLU A 227 -1.61 -17.74 11.82
C GLU A 227 -1.77 -18.97 12.75
N GLU A 228 -1.05 -20.07 12.47
CA GLU A 228 -1.03 -21.30 13.27
C GLU A 228 0.15 -21.32 14.27
N PHE A 229 0.18 -20.33 15.17
CA PHE A 229 1.34 -20.06 16.04
C PHE A 229 1.72 -21.22 16.97
N VAL A 230 0.76 -22.00 17.47
CA VAL A 230 1.03 -23.14 18.35
C VAL A 230 1.83 -24.22 17.64
N GLU A 231 1.43 -24.58 16.42
CA GLU A 231 2.14 -25.57 15.61
C GLU A 231 3.47 -25.01 15.10
N ALA A 232 3.51 -23.73 14.68
CA ALA A 232 4.76 -23.06 14.29
C ALA A 232 5.79 -23.11 15.42
N ARG A 233 5.38 -22.78 16.65
CA ARG A 233 6.24 -22.85 17.84
C ARG A 233 6.71 -24.27 18.12
N LYS A 234 5.84 -25.27 18.01
CA LYS A 234 6.20 -26.68 18.21
C LYS A 234 7.24 -27.16 17.20
N ILE A 235 7.08 -26.81 15.92
CA ILE A 235 8.06 -27.13 14.87
C ILE A 235 9.41 -26.44 15.17
N ALA A 236 9.38 -25.16 15.53
CA ALA A 236 10.59 -24.42 15.88
C ALA A 236 11.28 -24.99 17.13
N LEU A 237 10.53 -25.41 18.16
CA LEU A 237 11.08 -26.07 19.34
C LEU A 237 11.84 -27.35 18.99
N SER A 238 11.33 -28.14 18.04
CA SER A 238 12.03 -29.32 17.54
C SER A 238 13.44 -28.97 17.04
N GLY A 239 13.56 -27.93 16.21
CA GLY A 239 14.86 -27.51 15.65
C GLY A 239 15.77 -26.87 16.70
N ALA A 240 15.22 -26.03 17.56
CA ALA A 240 15.96 -25.35 18.63
C ALA A 240 16.54 -26.33 19.67
N ASN A 241 15.83 -27.42 19.96
CA ASN A 241 16.23 -28.43 20.95
C ASN A 241 17.17 -29.48 20.35
N ALA A 242 16.92 -29.92 19.11
CA ALA A 242 17.77 -30.93 18.47
C ALA A 242 19.18 -30.38 18.17
N PHE A 243 19.27 -29.12 17.72
CA PHE A 243 20.54 -28.53 17.28
C PHE A 243 20.75 -27.11 17.85
N PRO A 244 20.89 -26.95 19.18
CA PRO A 244 20.87 -25.65 19.82
C PRO A 244 21.99 -24.72 19.37
N ASN A 245 23.17 -25.22 19.02
CA ASN A 245 24.29 -24.36 18.65
C ASN A 245 24.37 -24.05 17.14
N SER A 246 23.61 -24.78 16.32
CA SER A 246 23.54 -24.57 14.87
C SER A 246 22.89 -23.23 14.52
N ALA A 247 23.16 -22.72 13.32
CA ALA A 247 22.51 -21.52 12.82
C ALA A 247 20.98 -21.69 12.67
N GLY A 248 20.52 -22.85 12.18
CA GLY A 248 19.09 -23.18 12.10
C GLY A 248 18.41 -23.23 13.48
N GLY A 249 19.07 -23.81 14.49
CA GLY A 249 18.57 -23.84 15.86
C GLY A 249 18.48 -22.45 16.50
N LYS A 250 19.44 -21.55 16.20
CA LYS A 250 19.37 -20.13 16.61
C LYS A 250 18.20 -19.42 15.95
N LEU A 251 17.96 -19.63 14.65
CA LEU A 251 16.80 -19.07 13.94
C LEU A 251 15.46 -19.59 14.50
N CYS A 252 15.40 -20.87 14.85
CA CYS A 252 14.24 -21.44 15.53
C CYS A 252 14.00 -20.79 16.89
N ARG A 253 15.05 -20.55 17.70
CA ARG A 253 14.92 -19.81 18.97
C ARG A 253 14.44 -18.38 18.77
N ASN A 254 14.93 -17.70 17.75
CA ASN A 254 14.46 -16.34 17.44
C ASN A 254 12.96 -16.35 17.09
N LEU A 255 12.50 -17.33 16.31
CA LEU A 255 11.08 -17.48 15.99
C LEU A 255 10.24 -17.82 17.23
N ILE A 256 10.73 -18.67 18.14
CA ILE A 256 10.05 -18.94 19.41
C ILE A 256 9.93 -17.65 20.23
N ALA A 257 11.02 -16.88 20.35
CA ALA A 257 11.01 -15.59 21.05
C ALA A 257 10.06 -14.59 20.41
N GLU A 258 9.92 -14.59 19.08
CA GLU A 258 8.97 -13.74 18.34
C GLU A 258 7.50 -14.12 18.62
N ILE A 259 7.20 -15.42 18.66
CA ILE A 259 5.86 -15.95 18.98
C ILE A 259 5.51 -15.71 20.46
N GLU A 260 6.47 -15.90 21.36
CA GLU A 260 6.31 -15.74 22.80
C GLU A 260 6.46 -14.30 23.29
N ALA A 261 6.89 -13.37 22.43
CA ALA A 261 7.08 -11.98 22.80
C ALA A 261 5.79 -11.40 23.38
N LYS A 262 5.93 -10.86 24.60
CA LYS A 262 4.88 -10.19 25.34
C LYS A 262 4.60 -8.83 24.72
N SER A 263 3.33 -8.51 24.58
CA SER A 263 2.91 -7.18 24.15
C SER A 263 1.68 -6.73 24.91
N VAL A 264 1.63 -5.43 25.18
CA VAL A 264 0.45 -4.76 25.73
C VAL A 264 0.41 -3.33 25.23
N ALA A 265 -0.74 -2.93 24.70
CA ALA A 265 -1.03 -1.59 24.25
C ALA A 265 -2.42 -1.19 24.74
N VAL A 266 -2.57 0.08 25.12
CA VAL A 266 -3.83 0.60 25.66
C VAL A 266 -4.28 1.78 24.82
N THR A 267 -5.53 1.75 24.40
CA THR A 267 -6.20 2.86 23.73
C THR A 267 -7.41 3.29 24.56
N THR A 268 -7.64 4.59 24.68
CA THR A 268 -8.79 5.14 25.39
C THR A 268 -9.14 6.52 24.84
N GLU A 269 -10.30 7.04 25.20
CA GLU A 269 -10.69 8.39 24.83
C GLU A 269 -9.80 9.39 25.53
N ARG A 270 -9.43 10.46 24.82
CA ARG A 270 -8.68 11.56 25.40
C ARG A 270 -9.46 12.30 26.49
N VAL A 271 -10.79 12.27 26.46
CA VAL A 271 -11.64 12.98 27.42
C VAL A 271 -12.55 11.99 28.15
N TRP A 272 -12.39 11.92 29.46
CA TRP A 272 -13.11 11.08 30.41
C TRP A 272 -14.16 11.92 31.14
N ASN A 273 -15.37 11.92 30.61
CA ASN A 273 -16.58 12.56 31.15
C ASN A 273 -17.31 11.63 32.16
N CYS A 274 -16.56 11.14 33.14
CA CYS A 274 -17.01 10.13 34.11
C CYS A 274 -17.58 10.73 35.40
N GLN A 275 -17.66 12.06 35.53
CA GLN A 275 -17.94 12.68 36.82
C GLN A 275 -19.42 12.53 37.19
N ARG A 276 -19.66 11.84 38.30
CA ARG A 276 -21.01 11.60 38.85
C ARG A 276 -21.75 12.92 39.07
N ARG A 277 -22.95 13.08 38.51
CA ARG A 277 -23.84 14.19 38.91
C ARG A 277 -24.24 14.02 40.37
N ALA A 278 -24.15 15.09 41.16
CA ALA A 278 -24.57 15.07 42.56
C ALA A 278 -26.04 14.63 42.67
N GLY A 279 -26.31 13.57 43.44
CA GLY A 279 -27.65 13.00 43.64
C GLY A 279 -28.00 11.80 42.75
N VAL A 280 -27.13 11.37 41.84
CA VAL A 280 -27.33 10.15 41.03
C VAL A 280 -26.64 8.96 41.72
N PRO A 281 -27.37 7.88 42.08
CA PRO A 281 -26.78 6.67 42.65
C PRO A 281 -25.75 6.03 41.71
N PRO A 282 -24.72 5.33 42.23
CA PRO A 282 -23.81 4.58 41.39
C PRO A 282 -24.60 3.51 40.66
N ALA A 283 -24.76 3.66 39.35
CA ALA A 283 -25.44 2.67 38.55
C ALA A 283 -24.41 1.92 37.72
N GLN A 284 -24.30 0.63 38.00
CA GLN A 284 -24.50 -0.27 36.87
C GLN A 284 -25.81 0.17 36.19
N THR A 285 -25.72 0.75 34.99
CA THR A 285 -26.79 0.75 33.97
C THR A 285 -28.02 1.68 34.10
N GLN A 286 -28.02 2.77 34.87
CA GLN A 286 -29.16 3.73 34.81
C GLN A 286 -28.90 4.83 33.78
N VAL A 287 -29.86 4.98 32.86
CA VAL A 287 -30.00 6.05 31.89
C VAL A 287 -31.01 7.02 32.48
N ASP A 288 -30.74 8.32 32.47
CA ASP A 288 -31.75 9.26 32.94
C ASP A 288 -32.97 9.31 31.99
N SER A 289 -34.07 9.93 32.41
CA SER A 289 -35.30 10.05 31.61
C SER A 289 -35.12 10.79 30.27
N LYS A 290 -33.91 11.26 29.95
CA LYS A 290 -33.54 11.94 28.70
C LYS A 290 -32.50 11.16 27.88
N GLY A 291 -32.18 9.91 28.22
CA GLY A 291 -31.26 9.09 27.43
C GLY A 291 -29.77 9.33 27.72
N ARG A 292 -29.41 10.11 28.74
CA ARG A 292 -28.01 10.51 29.01
C ARG A 292 -27.27 9.45 29.85
N ARG A 293 -25.99 9.23 29.56
CA ARG A 293 -25.12 8.28 30.30
C ARG A 293 -24.22 8.98 31.32
N ASP A 294 -24.02 8.29 32.44
CA ASP A 294 -22.88 8.40 33.36
C ASP A 294 -21.90 7.22 33.14
N ALA A 295 -21.56 6.87 31.89
CA ALA A 295 -20.70 5.73 31.60
C ALA A 295 -19.30 6.20 31.18
N SER A 296 -18.31 5.91 32.03
CA SER A 296 -16.89 6.09 31.75
C SER A 296 -16.47 5.48 30.40
N PRO A 297 -15.47 6.03 29.71
CA PRO A 297 -14.93 5.41 28.50
C PRO A 297 -14.31 4.04 28.82
N THR A 298 -14.12 3.25 27.77
CA THR A 298 -13.42 1.98 27.87
C THR A 298 -11.91 2.19 27.69
N LEU A 299 -11.13 1.40 28.42
CA LEU A 299 -9.72 1.15 28.16
C LEU A 299 -9.66 -0.09 27.28
N GLU A 300 -9.31 0.09 26.03
CA GLU A 300 -9.11 -1.01 25.11
C GLU A 300 -7.68 -1.52 25.21
N VAL A 301 -7.53 -2.72 25.75
CA VAL A 301 -6.24 -3.33 26.02
C VAL A 301 -5.97 -4.38 24.96
N ARG A 302 -5.11 -4.06 23.99
CA ARG A 302 -4.58 -5.03 23.02
C ARG A 302 -3.35 -5.72 23.61
N TYR A 303 -3.32 -7.04 23.64
CA TYR A 303 -2.30 -7.77 24.37
C TYR A 303 -2.02 -9.16 23.81
N ARG A 304 -0.82 -9.66 24.09
CA ARG A 304 -0.38 -11.02 23.78
C ARG A 304 0.60 -11.50 24.85
N ASN A 305 0.46 -12.75 25.28
CA ASN A 305 1.35 -13.44 26.21
C ASN A 305 1.50 -12.77 27.59
N VAL A 306 0.50 -12.00 28.01
CA VAL A 306 0.42 -11.39 29.35
C VAL A 306 -0.94 -11.71 29.97
N THR A 307 -0.98 -11.80 31.30
CA THR A 307 -2.20 -12.16 32.07
C THR A 307 -2.65 -11.06 33.03
N ASN A 308 -1.91 -9.95 33.09
CA ASN A 308 -2.17 -8.84 33.99
C ASN A 308 -1.80 -7.52 33.31
N ILE A 309 -2.52 -6.47 33.68
CA ILE A 309 -2.19 -5.09 33.33
C ILE A 309 -2.36 -4.19 34.55
N TYR A 310 -1.42 -3.27 34.72
CA TYR A 310 -1.34 -2.30 35.81
C TYR A 310 -1.40 -0.90 35.24
N PHE A 311 -2.12 -0.02 35.90
CA PHE A 311 -2.34 1.36 35.48
C PHE A 311 -1.95 2.33 36.57
N ARG A 312 -1.39 3.48 36.16
CA ARG A 312 -1.21 4.68 37.00
C ARG A 312 -1.83 5.87 36.29
N ALA A 313 -2.67 6.62 36.99
CA ALA A 313 -3.09 7.95 36.58
C ALA A 313 -2.23 8.98 37.32
N VAL A 314 -1.29 9.59 36.61
CA VAL A 314 -0.36 10.58 37.17
C VAL A 314 -0.85 11.99 36.82
N PRO A 315 -1.14 12.85 37.80
CA PRO A 315 -1.62 14.19 37.53
C PRO A 315 -0.50 15.02 36.88
N TYR A 316 -0.86 15.85 35.91
CA TYR A 316 0.08 16.71 35.21
C TYR A 316 -0.51 18.11 35.04
N ASP A 317 0.30 19.14 35.27
CA ASP A 317 -0.11 20.50 35.00
C ASP A 317 0.04 20.78 33.50
N TRP A 318 -1.10 20.97 32.82
CA TRP A 318 -1.12 21.25 31.39
C TRP A 318 -0.38 22.56 31.03
N ASN A 319 -0.21 23.49 31.98
CA ASN A 319 0.61 24.68 31.74
C ASN A 319 2.11 24.36 31.69
N ILE A 320 2.57 23.28 32.31
CA ILE A 320 3.96 22.79 32.14
C ILE A 320 4.13 22.26 30.71
N PHE A 321 3.11 21.61 30.14
CA PHE A 321 3.14 21.21 28.74
C PHE A 321 3.29 22.43 27.81
N LEU A 322 2.61 23.54 28.10
CA LEU A 322 2.77 24.79 27.34
C LEU A 322 4.20 25.35 27.38
N GLN A 323 4.99 25.05 28.41
CA GLN A 323 6.37 25.53 28.49
C GLN A 323 7.35 24.72 27.64
N LYS A 324 6.90 23.59 27.09
CA LYS A 324 7.73 22.68 26.29
C LYS A 324 7.41 22.83 24.80
N ASN A 325 8.42 22.64 23.96
CA ASN A 325 8.27 22.76 22.50
C ASN A 325 7.68 21.48 21.88
N HIS A 326 6.53 21.05 22.40
CA HIS A 326 5.78 19.90 21.94
C HIS A 326 4.57 20.37 21.14
N SER A 327 4.32 19.74 19.99
CA SER A 327 3.11 19.96 19.21
C SER A 327 1.90 19.21 19.78
N ARG A 328 2.14 18.14 20.55
CA ARG A 328 1.11 17.30 21.20
C ARG A 328 1.58 16.75 22.54
N SER A 329 0.66 16.55 23.49
CA SER A 329 0.95 16.14 24.87
C SER A 329 1.58 14.76 24.99
N GLU A 330 1.34 13.86 24.03
CA GLU A 330 1.88 12.50 24.00
C GLU A 330 3.34 12.41 23.53
N SER A 331 3.94 13.52 23.04
CA SER A 331 5.30 13.55 22.47
C SER A 331 6.41 13.52 23.53
N LEU A 332 6.39 12.52 24.42
CA LEU A 332 7.31 12.44 25.56
C LEU A 332 8.68 11.87 25.17
N ASN A 333 9.76 12.58 25.52
CA ASN A 333 11.12 12.07 25.45
C ASN A 333 11.45 11.13 26.64
N GLU A 334 12.60 10.44 26.58
CA GLU A 334 12.99 9.47 27.62
C GLU A 334 13.08 10.07 29.04
N THR A 335 13.60 11.30 29.16
CA THR A 335 13.70 11.98 30.46
C THR A 335 12.32 12.24 31.05
N GLU A 336 11.39 12.72 30.23
CA GLU A 336 10.02 13.01 30.65
C GLU A 336 9.25 11.74 31.06
N ARG A 337 9.47 10.63 30.34
CA ARG A 337 8.91 9.33 30.69
C ARG A 337 9.41 8.87 32.07
N LYS A 338 10.72 9.00 32.33
CA LYS A 338 11.32 8.67 33.63
C LYS A 338 10.80 9.58 34.75
N GLU A 339 10.64 10.88 34.48
CA GLU A 339 10.03 11.81 35.43
C GLU A 339 8.58 11.44 35.76
N LEU A 340 7.77 11.07 34.76
CA LEU A 340 6.39 10.63 34.96
C LEU A 340 6.30 9.32 35.75
N LEU A 341 7.19 8.36 35.48
CA LEU A 341 7.26 7.10 36.23
C LEU A 341 7.68 7.29 37.69
N ALA A 342 8.46 8.33 37.99
CA ALA A 342 8.89 8.69 39.34
C ALA A 342 7.87 9.52 40.12
N LYS A 343 6.86 10.12 39.45
CA LYS A 343 5.80 10.90 40.10
C LYS A 343 4.81 10.00 40.82
N GLN A 344 4.25 10.52 41.91
CA GLN A 344 3.18 9.85 42.65
C GLN A 344 1.90 9.82 41.81
N ALA A 345 1.34 8.62 41.62
CA ALA A 345 0.05 8.44 40.99
C ALA A 345 -1.08 8.94 41.89
N THR A 346 -2.09 9.58 41.31
CA THR A 346 -3.36 9.90 42.01
C THR A 346 -4.20 8.66 42.21
N LEU A 347 -4.13 7.72 41.25
CA LEU A 347 -4.84 6.45 41.31
C LEU A 347 -4.00 5.36 40.65
N GLU A 348 -3.97 4.19 41.28
CA GLU A 348 -3.39 2.97 40.73
C GLU A 348 -4.44 1.87 40.75
N TRP A 349 -4.52 1.08 39.68
CA TRP A 349 -5.41 -0.07 39.60
C TRP A 349 -4.84 -1.13 38.67
N SER A 350 -5.44 -2.31 38.66
CA SER A 350 -5.02 -3.41 37.80
C SER A 350 -6.21 -4.24 37.34
N ALA A 351 -6.00 -5.03 36.30
CA ALA A 351 -6.95 -6.00 35.81
C ALA A 351 -6.25 -7.29 35.38
N ASN A 352 -6.95 -8.41 35.57
CA ASN A 352 -6.54 -9.69 35.01
C ASN A 352 -6.96 -9.75 33.54
N LEU A 353 -6.08 -10.29 32.70
CA LEU A 353 -6.31 -10.53 31.28
C LEU A 353 -6.37 -12.04 31.02
N PRO A 354 -7.31 -12.54 30.21
CA PRO A 354 -7.34 -13.96 29.84
C PRO A 354 -6.04 -14.40 29.16
N ALA A 355 -5.51 -15.57 29.53
CA ALA A 355 -4.29 -16.09 28.92
C ALA A 355 -4.48 -16.35 27.41
N THR A 356 -3.42 -16.11 26.62
CA THR A 356 -3.36 -16.36 25.16
C THR A 356 -2.51 -17.60 24.84
N PRO A 357 -2.96 -18.83 25.17
CA PRO A 357 -2.18 -20.05 24.94
C PRO A 357 -1.97 -20.36 23.45
N ASP A 358 -2.77 -19.72 22.59
CA ASP A 358 -2.70 -19.77 21.14
C ASP A 358 -1.70 -18.76 20.54
N TYR A 359 -1.06 -17.93 21.38
CA TYR A 359 -0.16 -16.83 20.98
C TYR A 359 -0.82 -15.82 20.02
N ARG A 360 -2.15 -15.77 19.99
CA ARG A 360 -2.88 -14.77 19.20
C ARG A 360 -3.05 -13.51 20.04
N GLU A 361 -2.92 -12.37 19.38
CA GLU A 361 -3.24 -11.10 20.01
C GLU A 361 -4.74 -11.02 20.31
N ARG A 362 -5.09 -10.45 21.46
CA ARG A 362 -6.46 -10.23 21.89
C ARG A 362 -6.65 -8.79 22.36
N ALA A 363 -7.89 -8.39 22.53
CA ALA A 363 -8.32 -7.10 23.02
C ALA A 363 -9.36 -7.36 24.10
N GLU A 364 -9.19 -6.69 25.22
CA GLU A 364 -10.16 -6.67 26.31
C GLU A 364 -10.61 -5.23 26.52
N ALA A 365 -11.92 -5.04 26.67
CA ALA A 365 -12.49 -3.75 27.06
C ALA A 365 -12.59 -3.70 28.58
N LEU A 366 -11.77 -2.86 29.20
CA LEU A 366 -11.79 -2.63 30.65
C LEU A 366 -12.48 -1.29 30.95
N PRO A 367 -13.19 -1.16 32.09
CA PRO A 367 -13.78 0.12 32.47
C PRO A 367 -12.70 1.10 32.92
N ALA A 368 -12.79 2.38 32.50
CA ALA A 368 -12.02 3.45 33.11
C ALA A 368 -12.54 3.77 34.52
N PRO A 369 -11.66 4.11 35.48
CA PRO A 369 -12.06 4.45 36.85
C PRO A 369 -12.91 5.74 36.91
N ASP A 370 -13.86 5.78 37.86
CA ASP A 370 -14.76 6.92 38.10
C ASP A 370 -14.31 7.81 39.29
N GLN A 371 -13.19 7.47 39.95
CA GLN A 371 -12.72 8.16 41.15
C GLN A 371 -11.81 9.37 40.85
N LEU A 372 -11.40 9.58 39.60
CA LEU A 372 -10.55 10.71 39.22
C LEU A 372 -11.34 12.03 39.25
N LYS A 373 -10.71 13.07 39.79
CA LYS A 373 -11.25 14.43 39.77
C LYS A 373 -10.99 15.08 38.41
N SER A 374 -11.71 16.17 38.13
CA SER A 374 -11.49 16.97 36.93
C SER A 374 -10.03 17.41 36.86
N GLY A 375 -9.37 17.23 35.72
CA GLY A 375 -7.96 17.56 35.56
C GLY A 375 -7.28 16.86 34.38
N PHE A 376 -6.00 17.16 34.19
CA PHE A 376 -5.15 16.57 33.17
C PHE A 376 -4.21 15.53 33.78
N TYR A 377 -4.16 14.35 33.20
CA TYR A 377 -3.39 13.21 33.70
C TYR A 377 -2.65 12.52 32.55
N PHE A 378 -1.57 11.83 32.89
CA PHE A 378 -1.03 10.75 32.07
C PHE A 378 -1.51 9.41 32.62
N LEU A 379 -2.17 8.63 31.76
CA LEU A 379 -2.42 7.21 31.96
C LEU A 379 -1.18 6.44 31.55
N ILE A 380 -0.56 5.74 32.51
CA ILE A 380 0.59 4.87 32.28
C ILE A 380 0.11 3.43 32.47
N ALA A 381 0.37 2.57 31.49
CA ALA A 381 -0.01 1.16 31.52
C ALA A 381 1.20 0.24 31.35
N SER A 382 1.22 -0.89 32.05
CA SER A 382 2.33 -1.85 32.08
C SER A 382 1.83 -3.25 32.40
N HIS A 383 2.43 -4.32 31.86
CA HIS A 383 2.14 -5.69 32.32
C HIS A 383 2.95 -6.11 33.56
N LYS A 384 3.84 -5.24 34.04
CA LYS A 384 4.57 -5.40 35.31
C LYS A 384 4.10 -4.36 36.34
N SER A 385 3.86 -4.79 37.57
CA SER A 385 3.39 -3.91 38.65
C SER A 385 4.41 -2.86 39.09
N ASP A 386 5.70 -3.10 38.84
CA ASP A 386 6.80 -2.20 39.19
C ASP A 386 7.09 -1.16 38.10
N PHE A 387 6.48 -1.28 36.91
CA PHE A 387 6.74 -0.44 35.73
C PHE A 387 8.24 -0.38 35.35
N SER A 388 8.99 -1.47 35.59
CA SER A 388 10.38 -1.59 35.15
C SER A 388 10.45 -1.72 33.62
N GLU A 389 11.46 -1.12 32.98
CA GLU A 389 11.55 -1.09 31.50
C GLU A 389 12.00 -2.43 30.89
N THR A 390 12.73 -3.28 31.63
CA THR A 390 13.25 -4.56 31.13
C THR A 390 12.16 -5.63 31.04
N ASP A 391 12.07 -6.30 29.86
CA ASP A 391 11.02 -7.28 29.53
C ASP A 391 9.60 -6.69 29.74
N ASN A 392 9.44 -5.42 29.37
CA ASN A 392 8.22 -4.69 29.58
C ASN A 392 7.85 -3.79 28.40
N GLN A 393 6.56 -3.53 28.25
CA GLN A 393 6.04 -2.49 27.38
C GLN A 393 5.23 -1.52 28.24
N ILE A 394 5.67 -0.27 28.27
CA ILE A 394 5.01 0.79 29.03
C ILE A 394 4.37 1.75 28.05
N THR A 395 3.05 1.85 28.12
CA THR A 395 2.26 2.78 27.31
C THR A 395 1.96 4.03 28.11
N PHE A 396 2.06 5.20 27.47
CA PHE A 396 1.70 6.50 28.03
C PHE A 396 0.63 7.12 27.14
N ALA A 397 -0.47 7.59 27.75
CA ALA A 397 -1.52 8.33 27.07
C ALA A 397 -1.91 9.55 27.91
N ASP A 398 -2.17 10.69 27.26
CA ASP A 398 -2.70 11.85 27.94
C ASP A 398 -4.24 11.75 28.02
N ILE A 399 -4.79 12.06 29.19
CA ILE A 399 -6.24 12.05 29.41
C ILE A 399 -6.67 13.32 30.14
N TRP A 400 -7.83 13.82 29.78
CA TRP A 400 -8.56 14.86 30.48
C TRP A 400 -9.74 14.24 31.18
N VAL A 401 -9.86 14.40 32.48
CA VAL A 401 -11.12 14.12 33.19
C VAL A 401 -11.90 15.42 33.19
N SER A 402 -12.99 15.49 32.41
CA SER A 402 -13.77 16.72 32.21
C SER A 402 -15.13 16.41 31.60
N ASP A 403 -16.16 17.14 32.03
CA ASP A 403 -17.49 17.09 31.40
C ASP A 403 -17.67 18.15 30.30
N LEU A 404 -16.61 18.92 29.99
CA LEU A 404 -16.62 19.86 28.86
C LEU A 404 -16.30 19.14 27.55
N ALA A 405 -16.93 19.58 26.46
CA ALA A 405 -16.51 19.30 25.10
C ALA A 405 -16.07 20.60 24.43
N LEU A 406 -14.93 20.57 23.72
CA LEU A 406 -14.39 21.69 22.97
C LEU A 406 -14.31 21.31 21.49
N VAL A 407 -15.19 21.90 20.68
CA VAL A 407 -15.25 21.69 19.24
C VAL A 407 -14.65 22.90 18.54
N LEU A 408 -13.70 22.70 17.64
CA LEU A 408 -12.97 23.77 16.94
C LEU A 408 -13.03 23.56 15.43
N ARG A 409 -13.27 24.63 14.68
CA ARG A 409 -13.17 24.64 13.22
C ARG A 409 -12.46 25.88 12.69
N PRO A 410 -11.47 25.75 11.79
CA PRO A 410 -10.94 26.87 11.05
C PRO A 410 -11.87 27.23 9.88
N ARG A 411 -12.17 28.52 9.71
CA ARG A 411 -13.01 29.06 8.64
C ARG A 411 -12.66 30.52 8.36
N ASP A 412 -12.38 30.85 7.10
CA ASP A 412 -12.22 32.24 6.62
C ASP A 412 -11.30 33.12 7.50
N GLY A 413 -10.07 32.64 7.75
CA GLY A 413 -9.09 33.34 8.60
C GLY A 413 -9.42 33.36 10.10
N GLN A 414 -10.47 32.68 10.52
CA GLN A 414 -10.94 32.60 11.90
C GLN A 414 -10.97 31.15 12.39
N ILE A 415 -10.86 30.98 13.70
CA ILE A 415 -11.12 29.73 14.38
C ILE A 415 -12.39 29.93 15.18
N GLU A 416 -13.42 29.20 14.83
CA GLU A 416 -14.69 29.18 15.52
C GLU A 416 -14.74 27.96 16.43
N GLY A 417 -15.44 28.05 17.56
CA GLY A 417 -15.60 26.90 18.42
C GLY A 417 -16.81 26.94 19.32
N PHE A 418 -17.13 25.78 19.87
CA PHE A 418 -18.18 25.57 20.85
C PHE A 418 -17.60 24.94 22.11
N VAL A 419 -18.03 25.43 23.27
CA VAL A 419 -17.87 24.76 24.57
C VAL A 419 -19.24 24.24 24.99
N LEU A 420 -19.34 22.91 25.12
CA LEU A 420 -20.58 22.20 25.39
C LEU A 420 -20.43 21.29 26.61
N GLU A 421 -21.56 20.85 27.17
CA GLU A 421 -21.59 19.70 28.09
C GLU A 421 -21.40 18.41 27.27
N ALA A 422 -20.34 17.67 27.50
CA ALA A 422 -19.94 16.52 26.69
C ALA A 422 -21.01 15.41 26.63
N ASN A 423 -21.82 15.27 27.69
CA ASN A 423 -22.84 14.24 27.80
C ASN A 423 -24.17 14.59 27.11
N SER A 424 -24.47 15.87 26.87
CA SER A 424 -25.76 16.32 26.32
C SER A 424 -25.65 17.16 25.07
N GLY A 425 -24.47 17.73 24.78
CA GLY A 425 -24.30 18.74 23.74
C GLY A 425 -24.92 20.09 24.09
N GLU A 426 -25.41 20.28 25.32
CA GLU A 426 -25.99 21.56 25.76
C GLU A 426 -24.89 22.64 25.82
N PRO A 427 -25.18 23.88 25.39
CA PRO A 427 -24.20 24.95 25.34
C PRO A 427 -23.76 25.41 26.75
N VAL A 428 -22.47 25.68 26.91
CA VAL A 428 -21.91 26.27 28.14
C VAL A 428 -21.62 27.75 27.91
N ALA A 429 -22.52 28.61 28.38
CA ALA A 429 -22.36 30.05 28.31
C ALA A 429 -21.36 30.59 29.35
N GLY A 430 -20.58 31.61 28.98
CA GLY A 430 -19.62 32.24 29.89
C GLY A 430 -18.39 31.39 30.23
N ALA A 431 -18.11 30.33 29.47
CA ALA A 431 -16.86 29.58 29.60
C ALA A 431 -15.68 30.44 29.16
N GLU A 432 -14.60 30.45 29.95
CA GLU A 432 -13.35 31.11 29.59
C GLU A 432 -12.62 30.27 28.55
N VAL A 433 -12.19 30.89 27.44
CA VAL A 433 -11.37 30.24 26.41
C VAL A 433 -10.06 31.01 26.26
N MET A 434 -8.94 30.31 26.47
CA MET A 434 -7.60 30.84 26.26
C MET A 434 -6.95 30.20 25.03
N ALA A 435 -6.10 30.97 24.34
CA ALA A 435 -5.32 30.50 23.19
C ALA A 435 -3.83 30.82 23.36
N TRP A 436 -2.95 29.97 22.83
CA TRP A 436 -1.50 30.18 22.83
C TRP A 436 -0.91 29.93 21.45
N ARG A 437 -0.01 30.80 21.00
CA ARG A 437 0.79 30.62 19.79
C ARG A 437 2.26 30.40 20.11
N LEU A 438 3.02 29.85 19.19
CA LEU A 438 4.49 29.88 19.27
C LEU A 438 5.02 31.25 18.79
N ASP A 439 6.03 31.77 19.48
CA ASP A 439 6.89 32.83 18.96
C ASP A 439 8.03 32.25 18.11
N ASN A 440 8.87 33.13 17.54
CA ASN A 440 9.98 32.71 16.67
C ASN A 440 11.10 31.97 17.43
N GLN A 441 11.08 32.02 18.76
CA GLN A 441 12.01 31.32 19.65
C GLN A 441 11.44 29.97 20.13
N GLY A 442 10.20 29.64 19.75
CA GLY A 442 9.54 28.40 20.14
C GLY A 442 8.85 28.46 21.51
N ASN A 443 8.64 29.65 22.09
CA ASN A 443 7.90 29.79 23.35
C ASN A 443 6.40 29.96 23.11
N ARG A 444 5.57 29.39 23.99
CA ARG A 444 4.12 29.64 23.97
C ARG A 444 3.79 31.01 24.56
N VAL A 445 3.19 31.86 23.73
CA VAL A 445 2.71 33.19 24.11
C VAL A 445 1.18 33.17 24.20
N PRO A 446 0.59 33.54 25.36
CA PRO A 446 -0.86 33.57 25.52
C PRO A 446 -1.51 34.73 24.74
N HIS A 447 -2.73 34.51 24.30
CA HIS A 447 -3.64 35.52 23.80
C HIS A 447 -4.61 35.96 24.92
N PRO A 448 -5.18 37.19 24.87
CA PRO A 448 -6.31 37.56 25.73
C PRO A 448 -7.41 36.51 25.74
N ALA A 449 -7.95 36.26 26.94
CA ALA A 449 -9.04 35.32 27.15
C ALA A 449 -10.32 35.77 26.44
N LEU A 450 -11.05 34.80 25.92
CA LEU A 450 -12.37 34.93 25.31
C LEU A 450 -13.42 34.34 26.25
N THR A 451 -14.69 34.65 26.00
CA THR A 451 -15.83 34.06 26.69
C THR A 451 -16.84 33.56 25.67
N THR A 452 -17.45 32.40 25.95
CA THR A 452 -18.53 31.88 25.10
C THR A 452 -19.84 32.65 25.29
N ASP A 453 -20.63 32.73 24.22
CA ASP A 453 -21.98 33.30 24.22
C ASP A 453 -23.05 32.31 24.76
N GLU A 454 -24.33 32.67 24.66
CA GLU A 454 -25.47 31.83 25.11
C GLU A 454 -25.57 30.47 24.38
N ASN A 455 -24.99 30.36 23.18
CA ASN A 455 -24.92 29.12 22.41
C ASN A 455 -23.63 28.33 22.70
N GLY A 456 -22.85 28.74 23.71
CA GLY A 456 -21.55 28.16 24.00
C GLY A 456 -20.52 28.45 22.90
N PHE A 457 -20.82 29.39 22.00
CA PHE A 457 -20.01 29.67 20.82
C PHE A 457 -18.98 30.76 21.11
N PHE A 458 -17.82 30.67 20.46
CA PHE A 458 -16.82 31.73 20.43
C PHE A 458 -16.14 31.82 19.05
N THR A 459 -15.54 32.97 18.80
CA THR A 459 -14.76 33.21 17.58
C THR A 459 -13.39 33.79 17.94
N PHE A 460 -12.36 33.29 17.26
CA PHE A 460 -10.98 33.69 17.44
C PHE A 460 -10.38 34.08 16.09
N LYS A 461 -9.91 35.32 15.94
CA LYS A 461 -9.23 35.76 14.73
C LYS A 461 -7.78 35.27 14.74
N ALA A 462 -7.45 34.33 13.84
CA ALA A 462 -6.09 33.82 13.72
C ALA A 462 -5.22 34.77 12.89
N ASN A 463 -3.95 34.91 13.25
CA ASN A 463 -2.98 35.54 12.36
C ASN A 463 -2.54 34.57 11.27
N GLN A 464 -2.24 35.09 10.07
CA GLN A 464 -1.72 34.29 8.98
C GLN A 464 -0.42 33.57 9.39
N ASN A 465 -0.29 32.31 8.98
CA ASN A 465 0.86 31.45 9.27
C ASN A 465 1.14 31.24 10.76
N GLN A 466 0.13 31.39 11.63
CA GLN A 466 0.25 31.09 13.05
C GLN A 466 -0.74 30.00 13.45
N SER A 467 -0.24 29.05 14.24
CA SER A 467 -1.02 27.98 14.85
C SER A 467 -1.28 28.28 16.32
N TYR A 468 -2.46 27.87 16.80
CA TYR A 468 -2.94 28.15 18.14
C TYR A 468 -3.42 26.89 18.86
N LEU A 469 -2.99 26.72 20.10
CA LEU A 469 -3.55 25.75 21.03
C LEU A 469 -4.62 26.42 21.88
N PHE A 470 -5.70 25.72 22.23
CA PHE A 470 -6.83 26.27 22.99
C PHE A 470 -7.05 25.54 24.31
N ARG A 471 -7.61 26.24 25.31
CA ARG A 471 -8.12 25.65 26.55
C ARG A 471 -9.43 26.32 26.93
N ALA A 472 -10.45 25.53 27.23
CA ALA A 472 -11.70 25.99 27.84
C ALA A 472 -11.69 25.73 29.36
N ARG A 473 -12.28 26.66 30.13
CA ARG A 473 -12.47 26.53 31.57
C ARG A 473 -13.84 27.03 32.00
N HIS A 474 -14.54 26.24 32.84
CA HIS A 474 -15.81 26.65 33.44
C HIS A 474 -16.06 25.90 34.75
N ASN A 475 -16.37 26.62 35.83
CA ASN A 475 -16.69 26.06 37.16
C ASN A 475 -15.67 25.02 37.67
N GLY A 476 -14.37 25.28 37.47
CA GLY A 476 -13.29 24.39 37.90
C GLY A 476 -13.02 23.18 36.99
N ARG A 477 -13.80 23.02 35.92
CA ARG A 477 -13.55 22.04 34.83
C ARG A 477 -12.70 22.69 33.75
N GLU A 478 -11.81 21.92 33.14
CA GLU A 478 -10.91 22.38 32.08
C GLU A 478 -10.80 21.35 30.96
N LEU A 479 -10.54 21.80 29.74
CA LEU A 479 -10.23 20.94 28.60
C LEU A 479 -9.33 21.68 27.59
N GLY A 480 -8.18 21.10 27.25
CA GLY A 480 -7.30 21.59 26.19
C GLY A 480 -7.61 20.98 24.82
N SER A 481 -7.30 21.70 23.75
CA SER A 481 -7.32 21.14 22.40
C SER A 481 -6.25 20.06 22.22
N GLN A 482 -6.52 19.05 21.40
CA GLN A 482 -5.58 17.94 21.15
C GLN A 482 -4.34 18.38 20.37
N GLN A 483 -4.55 19.31 19.46
CA GLN A 483 -3.55 19.81 18.54
C GLN A 483 -3.70 21.32 18.39
N GLU A 484 -2.77 21.90 17.67
CA GLU A 484 -2.84 23.29 17.25
C GLU A 484 -3.76 23.46 16.04
N TYR A 485 -4.39 24.63 15.95
CA TYR A 485 -5.27 25.01 14.87
C TYR A 485 -4.74 26.27 14.19
N SER A 486 -4.67 26.21 12.87
CA SER A 486 -4.39 27.36 12.00
C SER A 486 -5.65 27.68 11.21
N ALA A 487 -5.94 28.96 11.03
CA ALA A 487 -6.91 29.40 10.04
C ALA A 487 -6.21 30.24 8.99
N TYR A 488 -6.41 29.86 7.73
CA TYR A 488 -5.95 30.62 6.58
C TYR A 488 -7.07 31.52 6.12
N ASP A 489 -6.74 32.77 5.89
CA ASP A 489 -7.55 33.63 5.05
C ASP A 489 -7.33 33.13 3.63
N TYR A 490 -8.28 32.36 3.10
CA TYR A 490 -8.31 32.14 1.67
C TYR A 490 -8.65 33.51 1.07
N GLU A 491 -7.61 34.29 0.73
CA GLU A 491 -7.79 35.52 -0.01
C GLU A 491 -8.73 35.18 -1.17
N ARG A 492 -9.91 35.80 -1.16
CA ARG A 492 -10.82 35.84 -2.31
C ARG A 492 -9.97 35.95 -3.56
N GLN A 493 -10.18 35.04 -4.52
CA GLN A 493 -9.40 34.92 -5.77
C GLN A 493 -9.24 36.31 -6.39
N ARG A 494 -8.15 37.01 -6.04
CA ARG A 494 -7.92 38.38 -6.49
C ARG A 494 -7.79 38.35 -7.99
N THR A 495 -8.36 39.33 -8.69
CA THR A 495 -8.17 39.41 -10.13
C THR A 495 -6.67 39.37 -10.46
N TYR A 496 -6.25 38.38 -11.25
CA TYR A 496 -4.85 38.16 -11.58
C TYR A 496 -4.65 38.00 -13.08
N ASN A 497 -3.45 38.30 -13.55
CA ASN A 497 -3.08 38.13 -14.95
C ASN A 497 -2.29 36.83 -15.11
N GLN A 498 -2.72 35.98 -16.02
CA GLN A 498 -2.09 34.69 -16.31
C GLN A 498 -1.73 34.57 -17.79
N THR A 499 -0.72 33.78 -18.10
CA THR A 499 -0.41 33.29 -19.43
C THR A 499 -0.67 31.78 -19.49
N ILE A 500 -1.55 31.36 -20.39
CA ILE A 500 -1.76 29.94 -20.72
C ILE A 500 -0.83 29.59 -21.88
N PHE A 501 0.01 28.58 -21.70
CA PHE A 501 0.93 28.10 -22.74
C PHE A 501 0.40 26.84 -23.42
N PHE A 502 0.65 26.77 -24.72
CA PHE A 502 0.48 25.60 -25.57
C PHE A 502 1.82 25.32 -26.24
N THR A 503 2.20 24.05 -26.32
CA THR A 503 3.36 23.59 -27.08
C THR A 503 2.91 22.65 -28.19
N ASP A 504 3.64 22.59 -29.31
CA ASP A 504 3.27 21.71 -30.42
C ASP A 504 3.40 20.22 -30.06
N ARG A 505 4.27 19.91 -29.09
CA ARG A 505 4.50 18.56 -28.55
C ARG A 505 4.80 18.63 -27.05
N ALA A 506 4.59 17.49 -26.38
CA ALA A 506 5.01 17.29 -24.99
C ALA A 506 6.47 16.79 -24.87
N ILE A 507 7.05 16.22 -25.94
CA ILE A 507 8.40 15.61 -25.92
C ILE A 507 9.22 15.96 -27.18
N TYR A 508 10.49 16.29 -26.98
CA TYR A 508 11.45 16.70 -28.01
C TYR A 508 12.77 15.97 -27.84
N ARG A 509 13.50 15.81 -28.95
CA ARG A 509 14.89 15.37 -28.92
C ARG A 509 15.83 16.56 -28.78
N PRO A 510 17.03 16.36 -28.21
CA PRO A 510 18.08 17.37 -28.23
C PRO A 510 18.31 18.00 -29.62
N GLY A 511 18.25 19.33 -29.70
CA GLY A 511 18.38 20.11 -30.94
C GLY A 511 17.11 20.28 -31.76
N GLN A 512 15.97 19.71 -31.37
CA GLN A 512 14.70 20.02 -32.01
C GLN A 512 14.17 21.40 -31.59
N THR A 513 13.46 22.06 -32.49
CA THR A 513 12.72 23.30 -32.19
C THR A 513 11.46 22.96 -31.41
N ILE A 514 11.29 23.63 -30.27
CA ILE A 514 10.10 23.65 -29.43
C ILE A 514 9.28 24.86 -29.85
N GLN A 515 8.09 24.64 -30.41
CA GLN A 515 7.17 25.74 -30.74
C GLN A 515 6.22 25.95 -29.57
N TYR A 516 6.00 27.20 -29.19
CA TYR A 516 5.04 27.53 -28.15
C TYR A 516 4.16 28.72 -28.53
N LYS A 517 2.93 28.69 -28.04
CA LYS A 517 1.98 29.80 -28.10
C LYS A 517 1.53 30.12 -26.68
N GLY A 518 1.52 31.40 -26.33
CA GLY A 518 0.94 31.88 -25.09
C GLY A 518 -0.30 32.73 -25.32
N VAL A 519 -1.27 32.65 -24.43
CA VAL A 519 -2.44 33.54 -24.37
C VAL A 519 -2.47 34.20 -23.00
N CYS A 520 -2.36 35.52 -22.96
CA CYS A 520 -2.42 36.32 -21.75
C CYS A 520 -3.87 36.71 -21.45
N LEU A 521 -4.32 36.38 -20.24
CA LEU A 521 -5.67 36.62 -19.75
C LEU A 521 -5.61 37.41 -18.45
N ARG A 522 -6.62 38.22 -18.21
CA ARG A 522 -7.03 38.69 -16.89
C ARG A 522 -8.16 37.80 -16.41
N VAL A 523 -7.98 37.21 -15.24
CA VAL A 523 -8.89 36.22 -14.65
C VAL A 523 -9.58 36.84 -13.44
N ASP A 524 -10.90 36.93 -13.48
CA ASP A 524 -11.76 37.27 -12.35
C ASP A 524 -12.73 36.10 -12.11
N GLN A 525 -12.31 35.15 -11.27
CA GLN A 525 -13.08 33.93 -11.00
C GLN A 525 -14.37 34.20 -10.22
N GLU A 526 -14.42 35.25 -9.40
CA GLU A 526 -15.63 35.59 -8.62
C GLU A 526 -16.76 36.05 -9.53
N LYS A 527 -16.45 36.73 -10.63
CA LYS A 527 -17.42 37.27 -11.58
C LYS A 527 -17.59 36.44 -12.85
N ASP A 528 -16.91 35.30 -12.95
CA ASP A 528 -16.85 34.49 -14.18
C ASP A 528 -16.42 35.33 -15.41
N ASN A 529 -15.52 36.31 -15.19
CA ASN A 529 -15.08 37.26 -16.23
C ASN A 529 -13.62 37.02 -16.62
N TYR A 530 -13.40 36.75 -17.91
CA TYR A 530 -12.09 36.40 -18.47
C TYR A 530 -11.81 37.25 -19.71
N GLU A 531 -10.82 38.13 -19.61
CA GLU A 531 -10.49 39.11 -20.67
C GLU A 531 -9.10 38.84 -21.25
N VAL A 532 -8.96 38.91 -22.57
CA VAL A 532 -7.64 38.82 -23.24
C VAL A 532 -6.85 40.11 -23.06
N LEU A 533 -5.54 39.99 -22.85
CA LEU A 533 -4.64 41.13 -22.62
C LEU A 533 -3.89 41.52 -23.90
N ALA A 534 -4.56 42.31 -24.75
CA ALA A 534 -3.99 42.81 -26.01
C ALA A 534 -2.75 43.71 -25.79
N GLY A 535 -1.75 43.60 -26.67
CA GLY A 535 -0.56 44.46 -26.66
C GLY A 535 0.38 44.28 -25.46
N ARG A 536 0.10 43.35 -24.54
CA ARG A 536 0.87 43.09 -23.33
C ARG A 536 2.28 42.63 -23.66
N GLU A 537 3.28 43.27 -23.05
CA GLU A 537 4.67 42.85 -23.15
C GLU A 537 5.01 41.84 -22.04
N LEU A 538 5.83 40.84 -22.39
CA LEU A 538 6.29 39.84 -21.44
C LEU A 538 7.63 39.22 -21.85
N THR A 539 8.32 38.59 -20.90
CA THR A 539 9.57 37.86 -21.14
C THR A 539 9.40 36.39 -20.76
N VAL A 540 9.57 35.52 -21.75
CA VAL A 540 9.52 34.06 -21.62
C VAL A 540 10.93 33.51 -21.50
N VAL A 541 11.14 32.64 -20.52
CA VAL A 541 12.40 31.93 -20.25
C VAL A 541 12.18 30.44 -20.41
N PHE A 542 13.15 29.77 -21.02
CA PHE A 542 13.27 28.32 -21.05
C PHE A 542 14.39 27.91 -20.10
N ALA A 543 14.12 27.00 -19.17
CA ALA A 543 15.07 26.52 -18.17
C ALA A 543 15.16 25.00 -18.11
N ASP A 544 16.34 24.52 -17.76
CA ASP A 544 16.64 23.09 -17.61
C ASP A 544 16.01 22.50 -16.31
N PRO A 545 16.12 21.18 -16.09
CA PRO A 545 15.54 20.54 -14.89
C PRO A 545 16.08 21.08 -13.55
N ASN A 546 17.24 21.75 -13.55
CA ASN A 546 17.85 22.37 -12.38
C ASN A 546 17.47 23.85 -12.23
N ASN A 547 16.44 24.33 -12.96
CA ASN A 547 16.04 25.72 -13.05
C ASN A 547 17.12 26.67 -13.61
N LYS A 548 18.12 26.17 -14.35
CA LYS A 548 19.10 27.03 -15.02
C LYS A 548 18.54 27.52 -16.36
N GLU A 549 18.60 28.83 -16.57
CA GLU A 549 18.18 29.46 -17.82
C GLU A 549 18.98 28.90 -19.02
N ILE A 550 18.26 28.42 -20.02
CA ILE A 550 18.77 27.98 -21.33
C ILE A 550 18.68 29.13 -22.32
N ALA A 551 17.53 29.79 -22.38
CA ALA A 551 17.26 30.89 -23.32
C ALA A 551 16.13 31.79 -22.83
N ARG A 552 16.08 33.02 -23.37
CA ARG A 552 15.05 34.01 -23.10
C ARG A 552 14.58 34.73 -24.36
N GLN A 553 13.29 35.05 -24.41
CA GLN A 553 12.67 35.80 -25.50
C GLN A 553 11.66 36.81 -24.96
N LYS A 554 11.70 38.03 -25.50
CA LYS A 554 10.68 39.07 -25.24
C LYS A 554 9.58 38.96 -26.28
N HIS A 555 8.34 39.10 -25.84
CA HIS A 555 7.14 39.02 -26.67
C HIS A 555 6.21 40.20 -26.40
N ARG A 556 5.38 40.52 -27.40
CA ARG A 556 4.25 41.43 -27.28
C ARG A 556 3.01 40.73 -27.81
N CYS A 557 1.94 40.69 -27.03
CA CYS A 557 0.68 40.07 -27.43
C CYS A 557 0.03 40.82 -28.59
N ASN A 558 -0.64 40.09 -29.49
CA ASN A 558 -1.51 40.65 -30.52
C ASN A 558 -2.86 41.11 -29.94
N ASP A 559 -3.77 41.55 -30.81
CA ASP A 559 -5.09 42.07 -30.43
C ASP A 559 -5.99 41.03 -29.75
N TYR A 560 -5.67 39.73 -29.90
CA TYR A 560 -6.33 38.63 -29.22
C TYR A 560 -5.60 38.17 -27.95
N GLY A 561 -4.66 38.98 -27.44
CA GLY A 561 -3.90 38.69 -26.22
C GLY A 561 -2.91 37.52 -26.34
N SER A 562 -2.56 37.10 -27.57
CA SER A 562 -1.70 35.94 -27.81
C SER A 562 -0.33 36.29 -28.40
N PHE A 563 0.67 35.45 -28.16
CA PHE A 563 2.01 35.52 -28.75
C PHE A 563 2.52 34.12 -29.07
N SER A 564 3.53 34.01 -29.93
CA SER A 564 4.16 32.73 -30.27
C SER A 564 5.67 32.89 -30.37
N GLY A 565 6.40 31.85 -30.01
CA GLY A 565 7.85 31.82 -30.11
C GLY A 565 8.37 30.41 -30.23
N SER A 566 9.70 30.29 -30.28
CA SER A 566 10.36 29.00 -30.37
C SER A 566 11.68 28.97 -29.63
N PHE A 567 11.96 27.87 -28.96
CA PHE A 567 13.28 27.58 -28.40
C PHE A 567 13.89 26.36 -29.07
N THR A 568 15.21 26.21 -28.97
CA THR A 568 15.89 24.98 -29.39
C THR A 568 16.15 24.14 -28.15
N ALA A 569 15.70 22.88 -28.16
CA ALA A 569 15.99 21.94 -27.10
C ALA A 569 17.52 21.77 -26.96
N PRO A 570 18.11 21.95 -25.77
CA PRO A 570 19.56 21.97 -25.61
C PRO A 570 20.16 20.60 -25.90
N ARG A 571 21.40 20.60 -26.40
CA ARG A 571 22.20 19.37 -26.62
C ARG A 571 23.26 19.15 -25.55
N ASP A 572 23.45 20.10 -24.65
CA ASP A 572 24.57 20.20 -23.70
C ASP A 572 24.06 20.38 -22.24
N ARG A 573 22.82 19.93 -21.98
CA ARG A 573 22.18 19.97 -20.67
C ARG A 573 21.65 18.59 -20.31
N LEU A 574 21.33 18.42 -19.03
CA LEU A 574 20.67 17.23 -18.52
C LEU A 574 19.30 17.08 -19.20
N MET A 575 19.00 15.87 -19.67
CA MET A 575 17.69 15.50 -20.23
C MET A 575 16.63 15.39 -19.13
N GLY A 576 15.36 15.46 -19.51
CA GLY A 576 14.24 15.44 -18.57
C GLY A 576 13.23 16.57 -18.78
N THR A 577 12.40 16.78 -17.77
CA THR A 577 11.36 17.82 -17.75
C THR A 577 11.99 19.21 -17.66
N MET A 578 11.81 20.01 -18.72
CA MET A 578 12.27 21.39 -18.83
C MET A 578 11.07 22.34 -18.79
N ARG A 579 11.30 23.58 -18.35
CA ARG A 579 10.24 24.55 -18.04
C ARG A 579 10.32 25.76 -18.96
N ILE A 580 9.19 26.12 -19.56
CA ILE A 580 8.97 27.41 -20.24
C ILE A 580 8.10 28.26 -19.31
N TYR A 581 8.54 29.46 -18.93
CA TYR A 581 7.79 30.29 -17.98
C TYR A 581 8.01 31.78 -18.20
N VAL A 582 7.05 32.59 -17.74
CA VAL A 582 7.15 34.05 -17.79
C VAL A 582 7.90 34.57 -16.57
N THR A 583 8.95 35.37 -16.79
CA THR A 583 9.72 36.04 -15.71
C THR A 583 9.30 37.49 -15.49
N GLN A 584 8.77 38.15 -16.51
CA GLN A 584 8.28 39.53 -16.47
C GLN A 584 6.99 39.61 -17.29
N GLY A 585 5.94 40.22 -16.75
CA GLY A 585 4.63 40.31 -17.40
C GLY A 585 3.57 39.43 -16.72
N SER A 586 2.63 38.88 -17.49
CA SER A 586 1.56 38.02 -16.98
C SER A 586 2.09 36.61 -16.69
N THR A 587 1.99 36.12 -15.46
CA THR A 587 2.67 34.89 -15.01
C THR A 587 2.09 33.64 -15.67
N GLY A 588 2.91 32.66 -15.97
CA GLY A 588 2.46 31.42 -16.61
C GLY A 588 3.62 30.48 -16.89
N GLN A 589 3.31 29.20 -17.07
CA GLN A 589 4.32 28.19 -17.34
C GLN A 589 3.76 27.02 -18.16
N ALA A 590 4.65 26.30 -18.84
CA ALA A 590 4.45 24.98 -19.40
C ALA A 590 5.70 24.13 -19.20
N ASN A 591 5.51 22.81 -19.18
CA ASN A 591 6.60 21.84 -19.12
C ASN A 591 6.70 21.10 -20.45
N VAL A 592 7.93 20.78 -20.85
CA VAL A 592 8.25 19.94 -22.01
C VAL A 592 9.34 18.95 -21.64
N ASN A 593 9.28 17.73 -22.16
CA ASN A 593 10.34 16.74 -21.93
C ASN A 593 11.36 16.81 -23.06
N VAL A 594 12.65 16.88 -22.72
CA VAL A 594 13.74 16.74 -23.69
C VAL A 594 14.44 15.42 -23.44
N GLU A 595 14.21 14.48 -24.36
CA GLU A 595 14.62 13.08 -24.21
C GLU A 595 15.14 12.50 -25.51
N GLU A 596 16.03 11.53 -25.38
CA GLU A 596 16.56 10.75 -26.47
C GLU A 596 15.61 9.59 -26.87
N TYR A 597 14.38 9.92 -27.27
CA TYR A 597 13.38 8.90 -27.64
C TYR A 597 13.44 8.47 -29.12
N LYS A 598 13.23 7.18 -29.41
CA LYS A 598 12.97 6.68 -30.77
C LYS A 598 11.47 6.73 -31.04
N ARG A 599 11.04 7.19 -32.22
CA ARG A 599 9.61 7.17 -32.58
C ARG A 599 9.21 5.70 -32.78
N PRO A 600 8.14 5.23 -32.12
CA PRO A 600 7.60 3.91 -32.39
C PRO A 600 7.26 3.76 -33.87
N LYS A 601 7.61 2.63 -34.47
CA LYS A 601 7.30 2.29 -35.86
C LYS A 601 5.94 1.61 -36.00
N PHE A 602 5.46 0.99 -34.93
CA PHE A 602 4.18 0.31 -34.88
C PHE A 602 3.48 0.49 -33.53
N GLN A 603 2.21 0.11 -33.51
CA GLN A 603 1.34 0.11 -32.35
C GLN A 603 0.75 -1.27 -32.15
N VAL A 604 0.38 -1.56 -30.91
CA VAL A 604 -0.33 -2.78 -30.52
C VAL A 604 -1.63 -2.34 -29.87
N ALA A 605 -2.73 -2.97 -30.26
CA ALA A 605 -4.03 -2.76 -29.65
C ALA A 605 -4.63 -4.09 -29.23
N LEU A 606 -5.42 -4.07 -28.15
CA LEU A 606 -6.22 -5.20 -27.68
C LEU A 606 -7.69 -4.79 -27.76
N ASP A 607 -8.47 -5.54 -28.52
CA ASP A 607 -9.88 -5.24 -28.74
C ASP A 607 -10.73 -5.63 -27.53
N ALA A 608 -11.95 -5.10 -27.46
CA ALA A 608 -12.94 -5.60 -26.51
C ALA A 608 -13.35 -7.04 -26.87
N PRO A 609 -13.67 -7.90 -25.89
CA PRO A 609 -14.34 -9.17 -26.18
C PRO A 609 -15.63 -8.91 -26.96
N LYS A 610 -15.90 -9.68 -28.03
CA LYS A 610 -17.13 -9.54 -28.83
C LYS A 610 -18.38 -10.00 -28.08
N THR A 611 -18.20 -10.85 -27.06
CA THR A 611 -19.27 -11.38 -26.21
C THR A 611 -19.04 -10.95 -24.77
N ALA A 612 -20.11 -10.54 -24.08
CA ALA A 612 -20.04 -10.23 -22.65
C ALA A 612 -19.49 -11.45 -21.88
N THR A 613 -18.49 -11.21 -21.05
CA THR A 613 -17.78 -12.26 -20.31
C THR A 613 -18.54 -12.60 -19.04
N LYS A 614 -18.62 -13.90 -18.70
CA LYS A 614 -19.10 -14.38 -17.40
C LYS A 614 -18.01 -15.15 -16.67
N LEU A 615 -18.15 -15.28 -15.36
CA LEU A 615 -17.25 -16.11 -14.56
C LEU A 615 -17.30 -17.57 -15.03
N ASN A 616 -16.15 -18.22 -15.01
CA ASN A 616 -15.89 -19.59 -15.49
C ASN A 616 -16.07 -19.81 -17.00
N ASP A 617 -16.44 -18.80 -17.77
CA ASP A 617 -16.49 -18.88 -19.22
C ASP A 617 -15.12 -18.63 -19.86
N LYS A 618 -14.96 -19.13 -21.09
CA LYS A 618 -13.79 -18.89 -21.91
C LYS A 618 -13.87 -17.48 -22.51
N VAL A 619 -12.89 -16.65 -22.16
CA VAL A 619 -12.68 -15.32 -22.73
C VAL A 619 -11.77 -15.43 -23.93
N SER A 620 -12.12 -14.72 -25.00
CA SER A 620 -11.28 -14.60 -26.19
C SER A 620 -11.12 -13.13 -26.57
N LEU A 621 -9.87 -12.68 -26.66
CA LEU A 621 -9.49 -11.36 -27.13
C LEU A 621 -8.72 -11.46 -28.43
N THR A 622 -8.96 -10.49 -29.32
CA THR A 622 -8.13 -10.28 -30.51
C THR A 622 -7.24 -9.07 -30.27
N GLY A 623 -5.97 -9.19 -30.59
CA GLY A 623 -5.03 -8.08 -30.63
C GLY A 623 -4.49 -7.86 -32.03
N HIS A 624 -4.03 -6.65 -32.30
CA HIS A 624 -3.53 -6.23 -33.59
C HIS A 624 -2.21 -5.47 -33.44
N ALA A 625 -1.21 -5.85 -34.21
CA ALA A 625 0.07 -5.15 -34.36
C ALA A 625 0.15 -4.52 -35.76
N MET A 626 0.12 -3.19 -35.81
CA MET A 626 0.05 -2.43 -37.05
C MET A 626 1.09 -1.31 -37.05
N SER A 627 1.80 -1.11 -38.15
CA SER A 627 2.65 0.06 -38.33
C SER A 627 1.80 1.35 -38.30
N TYR A 628 2.41 2.50 -37.96
CA TYR A 628 1.70 3.79 -38.06
C TYR A 628 1.32 4.19 -39.49
N THR A 629 1.82 3.47 -40.51
CA THR A 629 1.42 3.63 -41.91
C THR A 629 0.31 2.66 -42.31
N GLY A 630 -0.20 1.84 -41.37
CA GLY A 630 -1.31 0.90 -41.59
C GLY A 630 -0.89 -0.48 -42.13
N ALA A 631 0.40 -0.82 -42.16
CA ALA A 631 0.86 -2.15 -42.58
C ALA A 631 0.79 -3.15 -41.41
N ALA A 632 0.36 -4.37 -41.68
CA ALA A 632 0.39 -5.47 -40.72
C ALA A 632 1.83 -5.82 -40.32
N ILE A 633 2.05 -6.04 -39.03
CA ILE A 633 3.32 -6.59 -38.54
C ILE A 633 3.17 -8.11 -38.49
N ASP A 634 3.62 -8.79 -39.54
CA ASP A 634 3.58 -10.25 -39.69
C ASP A 634 4.71 -10.93 -38.91
N GLY A 635 4.43 -12.11 -38.34
CA GLY A 635 5.41 -12.94 -37.64
C GLY A 635 6.06 -12.28 -36.41
N ALA A 636 5.46 -11.21 -35.88
CA ALA A 636 5.94 -10.58 -34.66
C ALA A 636 5.63 -11.46 -33.45
N LYS A 637 6.58 -11.51 -32.52
CA LYS A 637 6.46 -12.30 -31.31
C LYS A 637 5.60 -11.58 -30.30
N VAL A 638 4.57 -12.23 -29.78
CA VAL A 638 3.65 -11.69 -28.78
C VAL A 638 3.80 -12.49 -27.49
N LYS A 639 4.23 -11.83 -26.42
CA LYS A 639 4.08 -12.35 -25.06
C LYS A 639 2.81 -11.82 -24.45
N TYR A 640 2.10 -12.66 -23.70
CA TYR A 640 0.97 -12.19 -22.92
C TYR A 640 0.93 -12.79 -21.53
N ARG A 641 0.28 -12.06 -20.61
CA ARG A 641 -0.12 -12.56 -19.28
C ARG A 641 -1.46 -11.96 -18.89
N VAL A 642 -2.23 -12.71 -18.11
CA VAL A 642 -3.55 -12.33 -17.60
C VAL A 642 -3.51 -12.39 -16.09
N VAL A 643 -3.76 -11.26 -15.43
CA VAL A 643 -3.75 -11.15 -13.97
C VAL A 643 -5.13 -10.81 -13.46
N ARG A 644 -5.62 -11.56 -12.48
CA ARG A 644 -6.87 -11.32 -11.78
C ARG A 644 -6.62 -10.52 -10.50
N GLU A 645 -7.41 -9.49 -10.31
CA GLU A 645 -7.54 -8.75 -9.05
C GLU A 645 -8.98 -8.79 -8.58
N VAL A 646 -9.19 -8.94 -7.27
CA VAL A 646 -10.53 -8.89 -6.67
C VAL A 646 -10.89 -7.44 -6.38
N ARG A 647 -12.06 -7.02 -6.86
CA ARG A 647 -12.66 -5.71 -6.65
C ARG A 647 -13.91 -5.86 -5.79
N TRP A 648 -13.80 -5.42 -4.54
CA TRP A 648 -14.93 -5.41 -3.61
C TRP A 648 -15.89 -4.25 -3.92
N PRO A 649 -17.21 -4.43 -3.72
CA PRO A 649 -18.17 -3.34 -3.81
C PRO A 649 -17.83 -2.21 -2.84
N TYR A 650 -18.17 -0.97 -3.19
CA TYR A 650 -17.82 0.20 -2.36
C TYR A 650 -18.42 0.11 -0.94
N TRP A 651 -19.65 -0.44 -0.83
CA TRP A 651 -20.37 -0.62 0.44
C TRP A 651 -19.82 -1.77 1.29
N TRP A 652 -19.00 -2.66 0.72
CA TRP A 652 -18.39 -3.76 1.45
C TRP A 652 -17.50 -3.25 2.61
N GLY A 653 -16.94 -2.05 2.44
CA GLY A 653 -16.19 -1.34 3.50
C GLY A 653 -17.03 -0.81 4.67
N TRP A 654 -18.36 -0.79 4.58
CA TRP A 654 -19.24 -0.26 5.63
C TRP A 654 -19.52 -1.28 6.73
N TYR A 655 -19.62 -2.56 6.36
CA TYR A 655 -19.93 -3.67 7.26
C TYR A 655 -18.67 -4.44 7.66
N ASP A 656 -17.59 -4.36 6.88
CA ASP A 656 -16.44 -5.22 7.07
C ASP A 656 -15.10 -4.57 6.73
N SER A 657 -14.75 -3.52 7.47
CA SER A 657 -13.40 -2.97 7.48
C SER A 657 -12.33 -3.98 7.95
N TRP A 658 -12.72 -5.10 8.56
CA TRP A 658 -11.83 -6.11 9.18
C TRP A 658 -11.47 -7.27 8.24
N ARG A 659 -12.32 -7.64 7.27
CA ARG A 659 -11.98 -8.59 6.19
C ARG A 659 -11.13 -8.00 5.07
N ARG A 660 -10.81 -6.71 5.12
CA ARG A 660 -9.77 -6.08 4.27
C ARG A 660 -8.36 -6.70 4.43
N ARG A 661 -8.19 -7.64 5.36
CA ARG A 661 -6.93 -8.33 5.71
C ARG A 661 -6.35 -9.28 4.66
N SER A 662 -7.09 -9.56 3.59
CA SER A 662 -6.47 -10.07 2.39
C SER A 662 -7.11 -9.33 1.23
N ILE A 663 -6.53 -8.18 0.84
CA ILE A 663 -6.60 -7.82 -0.58
C ILE A 663 -6.06 -9.06 -1.28
N PRO A 664 -6.90 -9.85 -1.97
CA PRO A 664 -6.43 -11.07 -2.57
C PRO A 664 -5.30 -10.66 -3.50
N ALA A 665 -4.10 -11.17 -3.24
CA ALA A 665 -2.92 -10.82 -4.02
C ALA A 665 -3.26 -11.03 -5.50
N SER A 666 -2.89 -10.05 -6.33
CA SER A 666 -3.07 -10.16 -7.78
C SER A 666 -2.57 -11.54 -8.23
N GLN A 667 -3.46 -12.35 -8.79
CA GLN A 667 -3.15 -13.73 -9.15
C GLN A 667 -3.04 -13.83 -10.65
N GLU A 668 -1.91 -14.32 -11.15
CA GLU A 668 -1.79 -14.66 -12.56
C GLU A 668 -2.66 -15.89 -12.89
N ILE A 669 -3.49 -15.74 -13.91
CA ILE A 669 -4.44 -16.76 -14.37
C ILE A 669 -3.84 -17.60 -15.50
N THR A 670 -3.13 -16.93 -16.41
CA THR A 670 -2.45 -17.57 -17.54
C THR A 670 -1.42 -16.61 -18.15
N HIS A 671 -0.47 -17.17 -18.87
CA HIS A 671 0.49 -16.45 -19.70
C HIS A 671 0.84 -17.33 -20.91
N GLY A 672 1.51 -16.75 -21.90
CA GLY A 672 1.97 -17.50 -23.06
C GLY A 672 2.74 -16.64 -24.05
N ALA A 673 3.22 -17.30 -25.10
CA ALA A 673 3.82 -16.66 -26.27
C ALA A 673 3.12 -17.17 -27.54
N ILE A 674 2.76 -16.25 -28.42
CA ILE A 674 2.14 -16.49 -29.72
C ILE A 674 2.81 -15.61 -30.76
N ALA A 675 2.56 -15.84 -32.04
CA ALA A 675 3.01 -14.96 -33.12
C ALA A 675 1.81 -14.24 -33.75
N THR A 676 2.03 -13.06 -34.31
CA THR A 676 1.04 -12.41 -35.17
C THR A 676 0.91 -13.18 -36.47
N ASP A 677 -0.31 -13.21 -37.01
CA ASP A 677 -0.58 -13.74 -38.35
C ASP A 677 -0.19 -12.74 -39.46
N THR A 678 -0.37 -13.16 -40.71
CA THR A 678 -0.10 -12.33 -41.90
C THR A 678 -0.87 -11.00 -41.95
N GLY A 679 -1.98 -10.91 -41.21
CA GLY A 679 -2.78 -9.69 -41.05
C GLY A 679 -2.38 -8.86 -39.82
N GLY A 680 -1.31 -9.23 -39.12
CA GLY A 680 -0.83 -8.57 -37.90
C GLY A 680 -1.71 -8.88 -36.69
N SER A 681 -2.60 -9.87 -36.77
CA SER A 681 -3.56 -10.17 -35.71
C SER A 681 -3.08 -11.34 -34.85
N PHE A 682 -3.50 -11.38 -33.59
CA PHE A 682 -3.21 -12.46 -32.66
C PHE A 682 -4.38 -12.68 -31.69
N LYS A 683 -4.48 -13.89 -31.12
CA LYS A 683 -5.62 -14.29 -30.29
C LYS A 683 -5.15 -14.76 -28.91
N ILE A 684 -5.70 -14.17 -27.86
CA ILE A 684 -5.45 -14.57 -26.46
C ILE A 684 -6.73 -15.21 -25.92
N GLU A 685 -6.61 -16.38 -25.30
CA GLU A 685 -7.72 -17.12 -24.71
C GLU A 685 -7.43 -17.54 -23.26
N PHE A 686 -8.39 -17.36 -22.36
CA PHE A 686 -8.29 -17.77 -20.95
C PHE A 686 -9.67 -18.06 -20.36
N VAL A 687 -9.72 -18.67 -19.17
CA VAL A 687 -10.98 -18.88 -18.44
C VAL A 687 -11.07 -17.89 -17.28
N ALA A 688 -12.14 -17.10 -17.20
CA ALA A 688 -12.33 -16.07 -16.18
C ALA A 688 -12.74 -16.68 -14.83
N LYS A 689 -11.81 -17.37 -14.15
CA LYS A 689 -12.09 -18.04 -12.87
C LYS A 689 -12.19 -17.05 -11.70
N PRO A 690 -13.26 -17.10 -10.88
CA PRO A 690 -13.32 -16.33 -9.65
C PRO A 690 -12.28 -16.82 -8.65
N ASP A 691 -12.03 -16.02 -7.61
CA ASP A 691 -11.26 -16.48 -6.46
C ASP A 691 -12.14 -17.43 -5.62
N PRO A 692 -11.74 -18.69 -5.39
CA PRO A 692 -12.54 -19.65 -4.63
C PRO A 692 -12.70 -19.26 -3.15
N LYS A 693 -11.89 -18.33 -2.64
CA LYS A 693 -12.00 -17.79 -1.28
C LYS A 693 -13.05 -16.69 -1.17
N VAL A 694 -13.55 -16.17 -2.29
CA VAL A 694 -14.53 -15.09 -2.34
C VAL A 694 -15.93 -15.67 -2.54
N SER A 695 -16.84 -15.38 -1.61
CA SER A 695 -18.22 -15.85 -1.68
C SER A 695 -19.02 -14.99 -2.66
N GLU A 696 -19.94 -15.62 -3.40
CA GLU A 696 -20.90 -14.93 -4.26
C GLU A 696 -21.75 -13.91 -3.49
N LYS A 697 -22.04 -14.19 -2.21
CA LYS A 697 -22.80 -13.28 -1.33
C LYS A 697 -22.11 -11.94 -1.08
N ASP A 698 -20.80 -11.88 -1.29
CA ASP A 698 -20.05 -10.64 -1.09
C ASP A 698 -20.10 -9.72 -2.33
N GLU A 699 -20.75 -10.18 -3.41
CA GLU A 699 -20.98 -9.44 -4.67
C GLU A 699 -19.70 -8.85 -5.29
N ALA A 700 -18.55 -9.48 -5.05
CA ALA A 700 -17.28 -9.03 -5.60
C ALA A 700 -17.27 -9.13 -7.13
N SER A 701 -16.51 -8.22 -7.74
CA SER A 701 -16.12 -8.29 -9.14
C SER A 701 -14.63 -8.63 -9.25
N PHE A 702 -14.21 -9.07 -10.43
CA PHE A 702 -12.86 -9.52 -10.73
C PHE A 702 -12.35 -8.77 -11.95
N SER A 703 -11.23 -8.07 -11.80
CA SER A 703 -10.56 -7.36 -12.87
C SER A 703 -9.49 -8.26 -13.47
N PHE A 704 -9.68 -8.68 -14.72
CA PHE A 704 -8.70 -9.44 -15.48
C PHE A 704 -7.91 -8.46 -16.35
N SER A 705 -6.68 -8.17 -15.96
CA SER A 705 -5.74 -7.34 -16.72
C SER A 705 -4.91 -8.20 -17.67
N ILE A 706 -5.15 -8.03 -18.97
CA ILE A 706 -4.45 -8.69 -20.07
C ILE A 706 -3.34 -7.75 -20.54
N TYR A 707 -2.10 -8.23 -20.48
CA TYR A 707 -0.92 -7.56 -20.99
C TYR A 707 -0.44 -8.29 -22.23
N ALA A 708 -0.06 -7.56 -23.28
CA ALA A 708 0.53 -8.10 -24.49
C ALA A 708 1.76 -7.27 -24.90
N ASP A 709 2.94 -7.88 -24.91
CA ASP A 709 4.19 -7.29 -25.41
C ASP A 709 4.50 -7.89 -26.77
N VAL A 710 4.51 -7.07 -27.82
CA VAL A 710 4.74 -7.50 -29.21
C VAL A 710 6.07 -6.97 -29.70
N THR A 711 6.93 -7.87 -30.17
CA THR A 711 8.26 -7.55 -30.70
C THR A 711 8.33 -7.87 -32.17
N ASP A 712 8.63 -6.85 -32.98
CA ASP A 712 8.79 -6.98 -34.42
C ASP A 712 10.09 -7.70 -34.80
N THR A 713 10.23 -8.07 -36.07
CA THR A 713 11.43 -8.74 -36.60
C THR A 713 12.69 -7.88 -36.52
N ALA A 714 12.56 -6.57 -36.27
CA ALA A 714 13.68 -5.64 -36.09
C ALA A 714 14.06 -5.46 -34.60
N GLY A 715 13.43 -6.20 -33.69
CA GLY A 715 13.69 -6.15 -32.24
C GLY A 715 13.08 -4.94 -31.54
N GLU A 716 12.11 -4.25 -32.14
CA GLU A 716 11.35 -3.19 -31.48
C GLU A 716 10.13 -3.78 -30.78
N THR A 717 10.01 -3.55 -29.47
CA THR A 717 8.89 -4.04 -28.64
C THR A 717 7.87 -2.93 -28.37
N ARG A 718 6.58 -3.27 -28.46
CA ARG A 718 5.45 -2.41 -28.12
C ARG A 718 4.47 -3.18 -27.26
N SER A 719 3.99 -2.53 -26.21
CA SER A 719 3.07 -3.14 -25.25
C SER A 719 1.66 -2.60 -25.39
N ALA A 720 0.68 -3.45 -25.12
CA ALA A 720 -0.71 -3.09 -24.93
C ALA A 720 -1.23 -3.72 -23.63
N GLN A 721 -2.16 -3.03 -22.98
CA GLN A 721 -2.88 -3.53 -21.83
C GLN A 721 -4.37 -3.30 -22.03
N ARG A 722 -5.18 -4.27 -21.65
CA ARG A 722 -6.62 -4.11 -21.51
C ARG A 722 -7.09 -4.82 -20.26
N SER A 723 -8.04 -4.22 -19.55
CA SER A 723 -8.71 -4.89 -18.42
C SER A 723 -10.15 -5.23 -18.81
N ILE A 724 -10.65 -6.34 -18.28
CA ILE A 724 -12.05 -6.76 -18.38
C ILE A 724 -12.55 -7.00 -16.97
N ASN A 725 -13.66 -6.37 -16.60
CA ASN A 725 -14.29 -6.61 -15.31
C ASN A 725 -15.40 -7.66 -15.45
N VAL A 726 -15.35 -8.69 -14.59
CA VAL A 726 -16.30 -9.80 -14.58
C VAL A 726 -16.73 -10.04 -13.15
N GLY A 727 -18.02 -10.11 -12.87
CA GLY A 727 -18.55 -10.30 -11.52
C GLY A 727 -19.57 -11.43 -11.46
N PHE A 728 -20.07 -11.68 -10.25
CA PHE A 728 -21.24 -12.54 -10.06
C PHE A 728 -22.51 -11.92 -10.65
N THR A 729 -22.55 -10.59 -10.78
CA THR A 729 -23.60 -9.83 -11.44
C THR A 729 -23.08 -9.16 -12.73
N ALA A 730 -23.99 -8.84 -13.66
CA ALA A 730 -23.63 -8.21 -14.95
C ALA A 730 -23.70 -6.67 -14.94
N LEU A 731 -24.40 -6.10 -13.95
CA LEU A 731 -24.65 -4.67 -13.83
C LEU A 731 -24.17 -4.17 -12.48
N GLN A 732 -23.67 -2.94 -12.47
CA GLN A 732 -23.36 -2.19 -11.27
C GLN A 732 -24.33 -1.01 -11.16
N THR A 733 -24.96 -0.87 -9.99
CA THR A 733 -25.84 0.24 -9.67
C THR A 733 -25.29 1.07 -8.52
N THR A 734 -25.31 2.39 -8.64
CA THR A 734 -24.92 3.32 -7.55
C THR A 734 -26.07 4.27 -7.23
N LEU A 735 -26.31 4.46 -5.94
CA LEU A 735 -27.26 5.44 -5.39
C LEU A 735 -26.48 6.61 -4.78
N SER A 736 -26.85 7.84 -5.14
CA SER A 736 -26.25 9.07 -4.62
C SER A 736 -27.33 9.94 -3.99
N VAL A 737 -27.12 10.33 -2.73
CA VAL A 737 -27.98 11.20 -1.94
C VAL A 737 -27.07 12.13 -1.14
N GLY A 738 -27.50 13.36 -0.84
CA GLY A 738 -26.69 14.28 -0.03
C GLY A 738 -26.61 13.84 1.44
N ASP A 739 -25.47 14.10 2.09
CA ASP A 739 -25.15 13.60 3.44
C ASP A 739 -26.06 14.14 4.56
N TRP A 740 -26.62 15.34 4.38
CA TRP A 740 -27.54 15.98 5.33
C TRP A 740 -28.77 16.50 4.60
N GLN A 741 -29.94 16.07 5.05
CA GLN A 741 -31.24 16.44 4.48
C GLN A 741 -32.12 17.05 5.57
N THR A 742 -33.03 17.92 5.14
CA THR A 742 -33.97 18.62 6.01
C THR A 742 -35.38 18.48 5.44
N GLU A 743 -36.39 18.46 6.30
CA GLU A 743 -37.79 18.16 5.90
C GLU A 743 -38.46 19.26 5.05
N ASP A 744 -37.82 20.43 4.93
CA ASP A 744 -38.27 21.55 4.11
C ASP A 744 -38.18 21.25 2.61
N LYS A 745 -37.40 20.25 2.19
CA LYS A 745 -37.26 19.85 0.78
C LYS A 745 -37.33 18.33 0.61
N PRO A 746 -37.85 17.84 -0.53
CA PRO A 746 -37.72 16.43 -0.89
C PRO A 746 -36.25 16.02 -0.98
N VAL A 747 -35.98 14.77 -0.61
CA VAL A 747 -34.69 14.12 -0.79
C VAL A 747 -34.57 13.71 -2.25
N GLU A 748 -33.55 14.24 -2.92
CA GLU A 748 -33.21 13.90 -4.29
C GLU A 748 -32.16 12.79 -4.33
N ALA A 749 -32.52 11.66 -4.93
CA ALA A 749 -31.66 10.51 -5.11
C ALA A 749 -31.30 10.31 -6.60
N GLY A 750 -30.00 10.34 -6.90
CA GLY A 750 -29.48 9.99 -8.21
C GLY A 750 -29.16 8.50 -8.28
N ILE A 751 -29.56 7.85 -9.36
CA ILE A 751 -29.25 6.44 -9.63
C ILE A 751 -28.46 6.35 -10.91
N THR A 752 -27.40 5.56 -10.89
CA THR A 752 -26.65 5.18 -12.10
C THR A 752 -26.65 3.67 -12.25
N ALA A 753 -26.84 3.18 -13.47
CA ALA A 753 -26.72 1.78 -13.85
C ALA A 753 -25.74 1.64 -15.02
N THR A 754 -24.70 0.83 -14.81
CA THR A 754 -23.63 0.61 -15.79
C THR A 754 -23.29 -0.86 -15.87
N THR A 755 -22.61 -1.29 -16.94
CA THR A 755 -21.85 -2.54 -16.93
C THR A 755 -20.68 -2.43 -15.96
N LEU A 756 -20.03 -3.54 -15.64
CA LEU A 756 -18.83 -3.52 -14.79
C LEU A 756 -17.63 -2.77 -15.40
N ASP A 757 -17.67 -2.45 -16.69
CA ASP A 757 -16.68 -1.64 -17.39
C ASP A 757 -17.08 -0.15 -17.48
N GLY A 758 -18.20 0.24 -16.88
CA GLY A 758 -18.66 1.63 -16.81
C GLY A 758 -19.55 2.09 -17.97
N GLU A 759 -19.90 1.20 -18.89
CA GLU A 759 -20.80 1.53 -20.01
C GLU A 759 -22.23 1.71 -19.50
N PRO A 760 -22.93 2.83 -19.79
CA PRO A 760 -24.28 3.06 -19.30
C PRO A 760 -25.29 2.04 -19.80
N GLN A 761 -26.24 1.66 -18.95
CA GLN A 761 -27.27 0.67 -19.28
C GLN A 761 -28.66 1.16 -18.90
N VAL A 762 -29.64 0.90 -19.78
CA VAL A 762 -31.07 1.01 -19.45
C VAL A 762 -31.43 -0.20 -18.58
N ALA A 763 -31.83 0.07 -17.34
CA ALA A 763 -32.14 -0.92 -16.33
C ALA A 763 -33.40 -0.51 -15.57
N GLU A 764 -34.20 -1.50 -15.21
CA GLU A 764 -35.39 -1.33 -14.37
C GLU A 764 -35.10 -1.87 -12.97
N GLY A 765 -35.56 -1.17 -11.95
CA GLY A 765 -35.38 -1.57 -10.56
C GLY A 765 -36.29 -0.82 -9.61
N SER A 766 -36.09 -1.06 -8.31
CA SER A 766 -36.83 -0.39 -7.23
C SER A 766 -35.87 0.10 -6.15
N VAL A 767 -36.05 1.32 -5.67
CA VAL A 767 -35.41 1.83 -4.46
C VAL A 767 -36.37 1.69 -3.30
N LYS A 768 -35.92 1.02 -2.24
CA LYS A 768 -36.65 0.85 -0.98
C LYS A 768 -35.98 1.67 0.12
N ILE A 769 -36.77 2.49 0.79
CA ILE A 769 -36.30 3.37 1.87
C ILE A 769 -36.86 2.82 3.17
N TYR A 770 -35.97 2.43 4.07
CA TYR A 770 -36.33 1.91 5.38
C TYR A 770 -35.95 2.92 6.44
N ARG A 771 -36.81 3.03 7.46
CA ARG A 771 -36.44 3.69 8.70
C ARG A 771 -35.52 2.78 9.50
N LEU A 772 -34.38 3.28 9.97
CA LEU A 772 -33.48 2.47 10.80
C LEU A 772 -34.03 2.31 12.23
N LYS A 773 -33.89 1.11 12.81
CA LYS A 773 -34.17 0.89 14.23
C LYS A 773 -33.01 1.44 15.07
N GLN A 774 -33.19 2.65 15.58
CA GLN A 774 -32.20 3.29 16.45
C GLN A 774 -32.00 2.45 17.73
N PRO A 775 -30.77 2.30 18.23
CA PRO A 775 -30.53 1.65 19.49
C PRO A 775 -31.22 2.42 20.63
N ASP A 776 -31.69 1.70 21.65
CA ASP A 776 -32.34 2.30 22.83
C ASP A 776 -31.46 3.34 23.55
N LYS A 777 -30.15 3.33 23.30
CA LYS A 777 -29.13 4.17 23.93
C LYS A 777 -28.09 4.59 22.91
N VAL A 778 -27.55 5.81 23.04
CA VAL A 778 -26.40 6.25 22.23
C VAL A 778 -25.17 5.44 22.61
N HIS A 779 -24.49 4.80 21.66
CA HIS A 779 -23.27 4.03 21.88
C HIS A 779 -22.03 4.88 21.57
N ARG A 780 -21.01 4.77 22.44
CA ARG A 780 -19.67 5.33 22.15
C ARG A 780 -19.07 4.55 20.99
N HIS A 781 -18.33 5.25 20.13
CA HIS A 781 -17.60 4.61 19.05
C HIS A 781 -16.52 3.70 19.62
N TYR A 782 -16.30 2.56 18.96
CA TYR A 782 -15.20 1.66 19.27
C TYR A 782 -13.87 2.35 18.96
N LEU A 783 -12.95 2.37 19.91
CA LEU A 783 -11.67 3.11 19.80
C LEU A 783 -10.54 2.23 19.31
N GLY A 784 -10.73 0.92 19.32
CA GLY A 784 -9.78 -0.06 18.81
C GLY A 784 -9.61 0.15 17.34
N GLY A 785 -8.62 0.97 17.00
CA GLY A 785 -8.27 1.22 15.64
C GLY A 785 -8.10 -0.09 14.91
N ILE A 786 -8.86 -0.24 13.82
CA ILE A 786 -8.38 -0.96 12.66
C ILE A 786 -7.22 -0.12 12.14
N SER A 787 -6.04 -0.32 12.71
CA SER A 787 -4.82 0.04 12.02
C SER A 787 -4.82 -0.78 10.74
N ASP A 788 -4.60 -0.13 9.59
CA ASP A 788 -4.39 -0.78 8.30
C ASP A 788 -3.28 -1.86 8.34
N TYR A 789 -2.49 -1.93 9.43
CA TYR A 789 -1.34 -2.82 9.59
C TYR A 789 -1.48 -3.88 10.70
N HIS A 790 -2.37 -3.75 11.69
CA HIS A 790 -2.47 -4.73 12.78
C HIS A 790 -3.91 -4.90 13.28
N ALA A 791 -4.49 -6.08 13.04
CA ALA A 791 -5.78 -6.44 13.57
C ALA A 791 -5.72 -6.71 15.08
N GLY A 792 -6.47 -5.93 15.86
CA GLY A 792 -7.00 -6.42 17.13
C GLY A 792 -8.06 -7.50 16.85
N PRO A 793 -8.47 -8.29 17.86
CA PRO A 793 -9.58 -9.21 17.67
C PRO A 793 -10.86 -8.47 17.32
N THR A 794 -11.67 -9.20 16.58
CA THR A 794 -12.99 -8.81 16.11
C THR A 794 -13.87 -8.31 17.25
N PRO A 795 -14.53 -7.15 17.12
CA PRO A 795 -15.74 -6.91 17.88
C PRO A 795 -16.73 -8.04 17.52
N GLN A 796 -17.05 -8.91 18.47
CA GLN A 796 -18.05 -9.96 18.27
C GLN A 796 -19.48 -9.40 18.07
N ASN A 797 -19.65 -8.07 18.16
CA ASN A 797 -20.93 -7.36 18.18
C ASN A 797 -20.97 -6.22 17.15
N PRO A 798 -22.16 -5.89 16.61
CA PRO A 798 -22.35 -4.74 15.72
C PRO A 798 -21.96 -3.42 16.40
N ASP A 799 -21.28 -2.53 15.68
CA ASP A 799 -20.96 -1.18 16.16
C ASP A 799 -22.21 -0.29 16.13
N LEU A 800 -22.97 -0.29 17.22
CA LEU A 800 -24.20 0.50 17.35
C LEU A 800 -23.97 2.02 17.41
N SER A 801 -22.72 2.51 17.45
CA SER A 801 -22.43 3.94 17.26
C SER A 801 -22.54 4.36 15.79
N ASN A 802 -22.48 3.39 14.88
CA ASN A 802 -22.52 3.58 13.44
C ASN A 802 -23.89 3.15 12.89
N PRO A 803 -24.68 4.07 12.30
CA PRO A 803 -25.99 3.75 11.73
C PRO A 803 -25.98 2.65 10.66
N ASN A 804 -24.85 2.39 9.99
CA ASN A 804 -24.74 1.30 9.01
C ASN A 804 -24.91 -0.10 9.60
N TRP A 805 -24.77 -0.24 10.94
CA TRP A 805 -24.98 -1.50 11.66
C TRP A 805 -26.38 -1.63 12.28
N TRP A 806 -27.22 -0.61 12.14
CA TRP A 806 -28.58 -0.63 12.70
C TRP A 806 -29.49 -1.51 11.84
N GLU A 807 -30.38 -2.25 12.49
CA GLU A 807 -31.35 -3.07 11.77
C GLU A 807 -32.31 -2.20 10.95
N LEU A 808 -32.68 -2.69 9.77
CA LEU A 808 -33.79 -2.10 9.00
C LEU A 808 -35.08 -2.23 9.81
N GLY A 809 -35.81 -1.13 9.95
CA GLY A 809 -37.13 -1.05 10.54
C GLY A 809 -38.22 -1.13 9.49
N GLU A 810 -39.19 -0.22 9.58
CA GLU A 810 -40.32 -0.15 8.64
C GLU A 810 -39.89 0.33 7.25
N LEU A 811 -40.47 -0.26 6.20
CA LEU A 811 -40.38 0.27 4.83
C LEU A 811 -41.23 1.54 4.76
N VAL A 812 -40.59 2.69 4.55
CA VAL A 812 -41.22 4.01 4.51
C VAL A 812 -41.74 4.33 3.11
N ASP A 813 -40.97 4.00 2.07
CA ASP A 813 -41.38 4.20 0.67
C ASP A 813 -40.67 3.20 -0.24
N GLU A 814 -41.31 2.91 -1.38
CA GLU A 814 -40.75 2.10 -2.47
C GLU A 814 -41.06 2.76 -3.80
N LYS A 815 -40.02 3.05 -4.58
CA LYS A 815 -40.14 3.69 -5.90
C LYS A 815 -39.47 2.85 -6.97
N GLY A 816 -40.23 2.49 -7.99
CA GLY A 816 -39.66 1.96 -9.23
C GLY A 816 -38.86 3.03 -9.97
N PHE A 817 -37.82 2.62 -10.69
CA PHE A 817 -37.08 3.48 -11.61
C PHE A 817 -36.75 2.73 -12.89
N THR A 818 -36.56 3.51 -13.96
CA THR A 818 -35.96 3.07 -15.21
C THR A 818 -34.87 4.07 -15.54
N THR A 819 -33.64 3.60 -15.77
CA THR A 819 -32.55 4.48 -16.20
C THR A 819 -32.69 4.85 -17.68
N ASP A 820 -32.24 6.05 -18.02
CA ASP A 820 -32.18 6.53 -19.40
C ASP A 820 -31.03 5.86 -20.19
N THR A 821 -30.87 6.25 -21.46
CA THR A 821 -29.79 5.73 -22.32
C THR A 821 -28.39 6.09 -21.84
N ASN A 822 -28.26 7.06 -20.94
CA ASN A 822 -27.01 7.43 -20.27
C ASN A 822 -26.88 6.72 -18.91
N GLY A 823 -27.73 5.73 -18.64
CA GLY A 823 -27.71 4.93 -17.41
C GLY A 823 -28.16 5.70 -16.18
N ASN A 824 -28.82 6.85 -16.32
CA ASN A 824 -29.19 7.71 -15.20
C ASN A 824 -30.69 7.64 -14.89
N ALA A 825 -31.05 7.67 -13.61
CA ALA A 825 -32.39 7.97 -13.14
C ALA A 825 -32.33 8.93 -11.94
N ARG A 826 -33.43 9.64 -11.70
CA ARG A 826 -33.60 10.49 -10.51
C ARG A 826 -34.90 10.15 -9.83
N LEU A 827 -34.87 10.10 -8.50
CA LEU A 827 -36.03 9.94 -7.65
C LEU A 827 -36.09 11.09 -6.66
N SER A 828 -37.29 11.64 -6.48
CA SER A 828 -37.58 12.67 -5.48
C SER A 828 -38.53 12.07 -4.46
N VAL A 829 -38.14 12.05 -3.18
CA VAL A 829 -38.90 11.43 -2.10
C VAL A 829 -39.03 12.39 -0.94
N LYS A 830 -40.27 12.62 -0.48
CA LYS A 830 -40.51 13.43 0.72
C LYS A 830 -40.42 12.53 1.96
N LEU A 831 -39.44 12.78 2.81
CA LEU A 831 -39.20 12.01 4.04
C LEU A 831 -39.48 12.86 5.28
N ALA A 832 -39.94 12.22 6.34
CA ALA A 832 -40.08 12.84 7.66
C ALA A 832 -38.74 12.82 8.42
N VAL A 833 -38.63 13.61 9.49
CA VAL A 833 -37.46 13.59 10.38
C VAL A 833 -37.27 12.20 10.99
N GLY A 834 -36.03 11.70 10.94
CA GLY A 834 -35.64 10.44 11.57
C GLY A 834 -36.02 9.17 10.80
N VAL A 835 -36.21 9.30 9.47
CA VAL A 835 -36.20 8.18 8.51
C VAL A 835 -34.77 7.76 8.25
#